data_AF-A0A9D5BJJ9-F1
#
_entry.id   AF-A0A9D5BJJ9-F1
#
_cell.length_a   1.000
_cell.length_b   1.000
_cell.length_c   1.000
_cell.angle_alpha   90.00
_cell.angle_beta   90.00
_cell.angle_gamma   90.00
#
_symmetry.space_group_name_H-M   'P 1'
#
loop_
_entity.id
_entity.type
_entity.pdbx_description
1 polymer ?
#
loop_
_entity_poly.entity_id
_entity_poly.type
_entity_poly.pdbx_seq_one_letter_code
_entity_poly.pdbx_strand_id
1 'polypeptide(L)'
;MTTSERRKDKTDAIVYTSLLLCCSHSGLIEDGLKHFKSIQCRQMSKSKLWVHCSVLAKAFPCSAELGLHSALVHATSTYMHASYVLLYNYEIQITPYSINLLLFHQMKPFSFCLHLLFLFTLNLMWFGPNKIVAVALGNQTDHLALLKFKESISSYPYGTLESWNTSIHFCKWNGVTCSPTHQRVVELNLGGYQLHGSLSPHVGNLSFLIKLNISSNNFIGKIPQELGQLLQLQQLQLFSNSFTGEIPTNLTYCSNLRGLFLGGNNLTGKIPTEIGSLKKLRAFNLWRNNLTGGIPSFIGNLSHLKVLVFNYNNFEGHIPQEVCRLTNVSILSWGVNRLSGTIPSCLYNISSLILLLTAENNIHGSLPSNMFHTLPNLRAFQIGGNQISGTIPTSIINSSSLVYIDISQNSFVGQVPNLGRLNDLQYLNLQSNNLGGNSTNDLDFLKSLTNCGKLSLVSICYNNFAGILPNSIGNLSTELHRLHLGFNEISGKIPAEMGHLVGLIALDMSFNHFEGIIPTTFGKFQKMQQLQLAGNKLLGNIPSFIGNLSQLYYLDLQLNMFDGNIPPSIGNCQQLQYLDFSQNKLRGTIPLEVFKLSSLSNLLNLSHNFLSGILPREVGMLKNIGALDVSENHLYGDIPTTIGECTSLEYLLLQANFFNGTIPSTLASLKSLRYLDLSRNRLTGSILDGMQNISVLKHLNISYNMLEGEIPIGGVFGDASQVAIIGNHNLCGGISQLHLPPCPLKGKIQAQHHKIKLIAVIISVISFLLILSLLITIYWMRRRNQKRFSDSPTIDQLAMVSYQDLHRGTNGFSTENLIGSGGFGSVYKGNIVSEDSFVAVKVLNLQKKGAYKSFIVECNALKNIRHRNVVKILTCCVSTDYKGQEFKALVFDYMKNGSLEQWLYPGFLNVEHPTTLTLGHRLNIIIDVASALQYLHQECEQLVIHSDLKPSNVLLDDDMVAHVSDFGISRLVSAIGGTSHKNTSTIALKGTVGYTPPEYGMGSEVSTCGDMYSFGILLLEVLTGRRPTDETFENDQNLHNFVAISFPDNLIQILDPRLVYGDGEVDIEDGNSENLALNVKESLVSLFRIGLTCSMESPKERMNIVDVTRELSIIKKTFFTGSGIHTHN
;
A
#
# COMPACT_ATOMS: atom_id res chain seq x y z
N MET A 1 -48.94 4.02 -54.28
CA MET A 1 -47.95 3.18 -55.00
C MET A 1 -46.61 3.25 -54.28
N THR A 2 -45.81 2.18 -54.33
CA THR A 2 -44.39 2.13 -53.90
C THR A 2 -44.01 2.89 -52.62
N THR A 3 -44.70 2.51 -51.54
CA THR A 3 -44.08 1.96 -50.31
C THR A 3 -42.86 2.67 -49.70
N SER A 4 -43.11 3.28 -48.54
CA SER A 4 -42.12 3.76 -47.56
C SER A 4 -40.79 2.99 -47.53
N GLU A 5 -39.69 3.67 -47.79
CA GLU A 5 -38.34 3.10 -47.70
C GLU A 5 -37.97 2.74 -46.26
N ARG A 6 -38.17 1.46 -45.92
CA ARG A 6 -37.30 0.65 -45.05
C ARG A 6 -36.79 1.38 -43.79
N ARG A 7 -37.77 1.85 -43.01
CA ARG A 7 -37.76 1.89 -41.54
C ARG A 7 -36.76 0.90 -40.95
N LYS A 8 -36.06 1.28 -39.86
CA LYS A 8 -35.56 0.39 -38.77
C LYS A 8 -34.63 -0.79 -39.09
N ASP A 9 -34.57 -1.29 -40.32
CA ASP A 9 -34.28 -2.70 -40.63
C ASP A 9 -32.83 -2.92 -41.14
N LYS A 10 -31.98 -1.93 -40.92
CA LYS A 10 -30.75 -2.11 -40.13
C LYS A 10 -30.44 -0.79 -39.44
N THR A 11 -31.16 -0.57 -38.34
CA THR A 11 -30.55 -0.52 -36.99
C THR A 11 -29.02 -0.36 -37.08
N ASP A 12 -28.39 0.62 -36.45
CA ASP A 12 -28.21 0.73 -35.00
C ASP A 12 -27.91 -0.58 -34.24
N ALA A 13 -28.03 -1.77 -34.88
CA ALA A 13 -27.63 -3.09 -34.39
C ALA A 13 -26.12 -3.18 -34.14
N ILE A 14 -25.35 -2.23 -34.70
CA ILE A 14 -23.90 -2.09 -34.53
C ILE A 14 -23.55 -0.99 -33.51
N VAL A 15 -24.43 -0.01 -33.28
CA VAL A 15 -24.41 0.75 -32.01
C VAL A 15 -24.62 -0.28 -30.87
N TYR A 16 -25.59 -1.19 -31.05
CA TYR A 16 -25.81 -2.44 -30.31
C TYR A 16 -24.74 -3.57 -30.55
N THR A 17 -23.54 -3.31 -31.09
CA THR A 17 -22.42 -4.28 -30.93
C THR A 17 -21.11 -3.65 -30.49
N SER A 18 -21.05 -2.32 -30.38
CA SER A 18 -19.98 -1.62 -29.67
C SER A 18 -20.44 -0.98 -28.34
N LEU A 19 -21.75 -0.92 -28.08
CA LEU A 19 -22.30 -0.98 -26.70
C LEU A 19 -22.11 -2.37 -26.07
N LEU A 20 -21.91 -3.44 -26.86
CA LEU A 20 -21.35 -4.70 -26.33
C LEU A 20 -19.86 -4.55 -25.96
N LEU A 21 -19.29 -3.36 -26.08
CA LEU A 21 -18.08 -2.91 -25.40
C LEU A 21 -18.37 -1.77 -24.38
N CYS A 22 -19.46 -1.90 -23.61
CA CYS A 22 -19.36 -1.67 -22.16
C CYS A 22 -18.35 -2.64 -21.53
N CYS A 23 -18.27 -3.85 -22.09
CA CYS A 23 -17.13 -4.76 -21.98
C CYS A 23 -15.85 -4.09 -22.54
N SER A 24 -14.65 -4.53 -22.18
CA SER A 24 -14.33 -5.47 -21.13
C SER A 24 -13.95 -4.79 -19.80
N HIS A 25 -13.59 -3.49 -19.81
CA HIS A 25 -12.73 -2.92 -18.75
C HIS A 25 -13.03 -1.47 -18.32
N SER A 26 -14.28 -1.02 -18.16
CA SER A 26 -14.55 0.23 -17.42
C SER A 26 -14.35 0.03 -15.90
N GLY A 27 -13.11 -0.25 -15.48
CA GLY A 27 -12.74 -0.55 -14.08
C GLY A 27 -12.64 -2.03 -13.70
N LEU A 28 -12.51 -2.96 -14.67
CA LEU A 28 -12.34 -4.40 -14.41
C LEU A 28 -11.03 -4.97 -15.02
N ILE A 29 -9.92 -4.33 -14.65
CA ILE A 29 -8.59 -4.94 -14.52
C ILE A 29 -8.04 -4.40 -13.19
N GLU A 30 -8.34 -5.05 -12.07
CA GLU A 30 -7.38 -6.05 -11.56
C GLU A 30 -7.89 -7.50 -11.60
N ASP A 31 -9.18 -7.75 -11.32
CA ASP A 31 -9.74 -9.10 -11.13
C ASP A 31 -9.72 -10.03 -12.37
N GLY A 32 -9.44 -9.50 -13.56
CA GLY A 32 -9.39 -10.30 -14.79
C GLY A 32 -8.13 -11.16 -14.97
N LEU A 33 -7.02 -10.84 -14.29
CA LEU A 33 -5.68 -11.34 -14.66
C LEU A 33 -5.17 -12.56 -13.88
N LYS A 34 -6.08 -13.34 -13.27
CA LYS A 34 -5.79 -14.68 -12.70
C LYS A 34 -6.65 -15.82 -13.27
N HIS A 35 -7.43 -15.61 -14.33
CA HIS A 35 -8.37 -16.63 -14.87
C HIS A 35 -8.23 -16.87 -16.38
N PHE A 36 -7.02 -17.22 -16.84
CA PHE A 36 -6.80 -17.79 -18.19
C PHE A 36 -5.73 -18.90 -18.24
N LYS A 37 -5.84 -19.88 -17.33
CA LYS A 37 -5.24 -21.22 -17.45
C LYS A 37 -6.23 -22.26 -16.92
N SER A 38 -6.39 -23.38 -17.65
CA SER A 38 -7.57 -24.26 -17.60
C SER A 38 -8.82 -23.53 -18.14
N ILE A 39 -9.65 -24.05 -19.03
CA ILE A 39 -9.86 -25.40 -19.58
C ILE A 39 -9.75 -25.26 -21.13
N GLN A 40 -9.12 -26.12 -21.92
CA GLN A 40 -9.61 -27.46 -22.28
C GLN A 40 -8.52 -28.30 -23.00
N CYS A 41 -7.99 -29.36 -22.37
CA CYS A 41 -7.15 -30.37 -23.04
C CYS A 41 -7.32 -31.77 -22.42
N ARG A 42 -8.40 -32.45 -22.80
CA ARG A 42 -8.65 -33.90 -22.65
C ARG A 42 -9.45 -34.31 -23.91
N GLN A 43 -9.10 -35.33 -24.70
CA GLN A 43 -8.01 -36.32 -24.60
C GLN A 43 -7.45 -36.61 -26.01
N MET A 44 -6.16 -36.93 -26.14
CA MET A 44 -5.68 -37.92 -27.12
C MET A 44 -4.39 -38.59 -26.61
N SER A 45 -3.96 -39.66 -27.27
CA SER A 45 -3.19 -40.76 -26.65
C SER A 45 -1.65 -40.60 -26.66
N LYS A 46 -0.99 -41.45 -25.85
CA LYS A 46 0.45 -41.47 -25.58
C LYS A 46 1.28 -42.00 -26.77
N SER A 47 2.34 -41.31 -27.16
CA SER A 47 3.56 -41.95 -27.70
C SER A 47 4.85 -41.09 -27.59
N LYS A 48 5.80 -41.66 -26.86
CA LYS A 48 7.28 -41.51 -26.80
C LYS A 48 8.04 -40.57 -27.79
N LEU A 49 8.97 -39.78 -27.21
CA LEU A 49 10.36 -39.44 -27.66
C LEU A 49 10.53 -38.66 -29.01
N TRP A 50 11.53 -37.79 -29.25
CA TRP A 50 12.64 -37.27 -28.41
C TRP A 50 13.13 -35.86 -28.87
N VAL A 51 13.48 -35.01 -27.90
CA VAL A 51 14.71 -34.17 -27.79
C VAL A 51 15.38 -33.61 -29.07
N HIS A 52 15.39 -32.28 -29.23
CA HIS A 52 16.63 -31.48 -29.06
C HIS A 52 16.40 -29.97 -28.77
N CYS A 53 17.26 -29.45 -27.90
CA CYS A 53 17.68 -28.08 -27.53
C CYS A 53 16.96 -26.83 -28.13
N SER A 54 16.61 -25.77 -27.38
CA SER A 54 17.27 -25.06 -26.24
C SER A 54 18.47 -24.18 -26.62
N VAL A 55 18.74 -23.13 -25.81
CA VAL A 55 19.82 -22.10 -25.96
C VAL A 55 19.46 -21.05 -27.05
N LEU A 56 19.41 -19.72 -26.81
CA LEU A 56 19.85 -18.92 -25.66
C LEU A 56 18.91 -17.71 -25.40
N ALA A 57 18.70 -17.38 -24.13
CA ALA A 57 18.29 -16.04 -23.68
C ALA A 57 19.33 -15.53 -22.67
N LYS A 58 20.05 -14.46 -23.00
CA LYS A 58 20.94 -13.67 -22.12
C LYS A 58 21.32 -12.35 -22.80
N ALA A 59 20.73 -11.23 -22.38
CA ALA A 59 21.25 -9.87 -22.56
C ALA A 59 20.34 -8.82 -21.89
N PHE A 60 20.39 -8.74 -20.56
CA PHE A 60 20.18 -7.49 -19.84
C PHE A 60 21.39 -7.30 -18.94
N PRO A 61 21.88 -6.07 -18.81
CA PRO A 61 22.24 -5.57 -17.51
C PRO A 61 21.52 -4.24 -17.24
N CYS A 62 20.67 -4.23 -16.21
CA CYS A 62 20.54 -2.99 -15.44
C CYS A 62 21.88 -2.78 -14.72
N SER A 63 22.35 -1.53 -14.66
CA SER A 63 23.32 -1.10 -13.67
C SER A 63 22.71 0.05 -12.89
N ALA A 64 22.89 0.01 -11.57
CA ALA A 64 22.55 1.08 -10.66
C ALA A 64 23.70 1.16 -9.67
N GLU A 65 24.30 2.34 -9.54
CA GLU A 65 24.81 2.92 -8.28
C GLU A 65 25.62 4.18 -8.58
N LEU A 66 25.10 5.31 -8.13
CA LEU A 66 25.78 6.31 -7.28
C LEU A 66 24.74 7.40 -6.97
N GLY A 67 24.74 7.91 -5.73
CA GLY A 67 23.66 8.75 -5.21
C GLY A 67 24.14 10.11 -4.68
N LEU A 68 23.45 10.56 -3.62
CA LEU A 68 23.65 11.78 -2.83
C LEU A 68 23.04 13.11 -3.35
N HIS A 69 22.61 13.89 -2.35
CA HIS A 69 22.15 15.28 -2.32
C HIS A 69 20.93 15.73 -3.14
N SER A 70 19.81 15.78 -2.42
CA SER A 70 18.84 16.88 -2.52
C SER A 70 19.41 18.19 -1.94
N ALA A 71 18.87 19.33 -2.42
CA ALA A 71 18.34 20.47 -1.64
C ALA A 71 18.71 21.89 -2.16
N LEU A 72 17.66 22.59 -2.60
CA LEU A 72 17.33 24.02 -2.36
C LEU A 72 18.14 25.21 -2.96
N VAL A 73 17.33 26.19 -3.40
CA VAL A 73 17.46 27.67 -3.24
C VAL A 73 18.18 28.54 -4.29
N HIS A 74 17.38 29.52 -4.78
CA HIS A 74 17.65 30.86 -5.35
C HIS A 74 18.92 31.19 -6.17
N ALA A 75 18.66 31.42 -7.47
CA ALA A 75 18.70 32.73 -8.15
C ALA A 75 19.98 33.63 -8.15
N THR A 76 20.25 34.22 -9.33
CA THR A 76 21.30 35.22 -9.62
C THR A 76 22.75 34.68 -9.54
N SER A 77 23.82 35.29 -10.08
CA SER A 77 23.95 36.50 -10.91
C SER A 77 25.19 36.44 -11.84
N THR A 78 25.06 37.04 -13.02
CA THR A 78 26.04 37.91 -13.74
C THR A 78 27.58 37.73 -13.60
N TYR A 79 28.22 37.31 -14.72
CA TYR A 79 29.35 38.00 -15.43
C TYR A 79 30.85 37.92 -15.01
N MET A 80 31.69 38.18 -16.04
CA MET A 80 33.11 38.63 -16.07
C MET A 80 34.23 37.67 -15.61
N HIS A 81 35.45 37.68 -16.17
CA HIS A 81 36.04 38.21 -17.43
C HIS A 81 37.33 37.38 -17.72
N ALA A 82 37.68 36.89 -18.93
CA ALA A 82 38.01 37.52 -20.21
C ALA A 82 39.48 37.98 -20.38
N SER A 83 40.14 37.58 -21.49
CA SER A 83 41.36 38.14 -22.13
C SER A 83 41.85 37.18 -23.25
N TYR A 84 42.28 37.60 -24.45
CA TYR A 84 42.31 38.93 -25.08
C TYR A 84 42.58 38.82 -26.62
N VAL A 85 42.20 39.85 -27.40
CA VAL A 85 42.71 40.26 -28.75
C VAL A 85 42.34 39.36 -29.96
N LEU A 86 41.86 39.83 -31.14
CA LEU A 86 41.21 41.04 -31.72
C LEU A 86 40.55 40.57 -33.08
N LEU A 87 39.94 41.31 -34.03
CA LEU A 87 39.82 42.74 -34.43
C LEU A 87 38.38 43.08 -34.94
N TYR A 88 38.12 44.39 -35.00
CA TYR A 88 37.28 45.21 -35.93
C TYR A 88 36.91 44.64 -37.33
N ASN A 89 35.83 45.06 -38.05
CA ASN A 89 34.68 46.01 -37.87
C ASN A 89 33.63 45.76 -38.99
N TYR A 90 32.41 46.33 -39.13
CA TYR A 90 31.48 47.27 -38.43
C TYR A 90 30.04 46.66 -38.57
N GLU A 91 28.89 47.02 -37.95
CA GLU A 91 28.35 48.17 -37.17
C GLU A 91 27.39 49.14 -37.93
N ILE A 92 26.34 49.65 -37.22
CA ILE A 92 25.27 50.62 -37.60
C ILE A 92 24.27 50.15 -38.71
N GLN A 93 22.93 49.99 -38.58
CA GLN A 93 21.83 50.26 -37.61
C GLN A 93 20.84 51.39 -38.03
N ILE A 94 19.56 51.26 -37.60
CA ILE A 94 18.43 52.23 -37.57
C ILE A 94 17.47 52.24 -38.79
N THR A 95 16.22 52.69 -38.53
CA THR A 95 14.95 52.48 -39.28
C THR A 95 14.21 53.83 -39.51
N PRO A 96 12.85 53.97 -39.55
CA PRO A 96 11.88 53.62 -40.61
C PRO A 96 10.99 54.81 -41.12
N TYR A 97 9.95 54.52 -41.94
CA TYR A 97 8.83 55.42 -42.41
C TYR A 97 9.18 56.54 -43.44
N SER A 98 8.28 57.11 -44.26
CA SER A 98 7.01 56.66 -44.92
C SER A 98 6.43 57.74 -45.89
N ILE A 99 5.37 57.40 -46.64
CA ILE A 99 4.35 58.26 -47.30
C ILE A 99 4.60 58.83 -48.73
N ASN A 100 3.87 58.22 -49.68
CA ASN A 100 3.11 58.72 -50.86
C ASN A 100 3.18 60.20 -51.33
N LEU A 101 3.09 60.43 -52.66
CA LEU A 101 1.85 60.81 -53.39
C LEU A 101 2.06 60.98 -54.94
N LEU A 102 1.03 60.67 -55.76
CA LEU A 102 0.74 61.23 -57.14
C LEU A 102 1.77 60.99 -58.28
N LEU A 103 1.46 60.91 -59.60
CA LEU A 103 0.23 60.83 -60.45
C LEU A 103 0.56 60.06 -61.77
N PHE A 104 -0.45 59.83 -62.63
CA PHE A 104 -0.49 59.37 -64.04
C PHE A 104 0.77 59.57 -64.94
N HIS A 105 1.01 58.83 -66.04
CA HIS A 105 0.05 58.29 -67.05
C HIS A 105 0.55 57.02 -67.79
N GLN A 106 -0.32 56.47 -68.65
CA GLN A 106 -0.18 55.27 -69.51
C GLN A 106 1.18 55.03 -70.22
N MET A 107 1.64 53.77 -70.29
CA MET A 107 1.67 52.95 -71.53
C MET A 107 2.16 51.50 -71.30
N LYS A 108 1.81 50.60 -72.24
CA LYS A 108 2.35 49.22 -72.43
C LYS A 108 2.82 49.11 -73.90
N PRO A 109 3.60 48.07 -74.28
CA PRO A 109 4.79 47.51 -73.65
C PRO A 109 5.94 47.36 -74.70
N PHE A 110 7.13 46.86 -74.33
CA PHE A 110 7.77 45.70 -75.00
C PHE A 110 9.09 45.28 -74.32
N SER A 111 9.51 44.03 -74.57
CA SER A 111 10.91 43.55 -74.48
C SER A 111 11.71 43.72 -73.17
N PHE A 112 11.18 43.29 -72.01
CA PHE A 112 12.06 42.73 -70.95
C PHE A 112 11.51 41.51 -70.18
N CYS A 113 10.23 41.15 -70.33
CA CYS A 113 9.69 39.91 -69.74
C CYS A 113 10.25 38.61 -70.35
N LEU A 114 10.99 38.68 -71.48
CA LEU A 114 11.30 37.51 -72.30
C LEU A 114 12.32 36.54 -71.67
N HIS A 115 13.20 37.01 -70.78
CA HIS A 115 14.23 36.16 -70.16
C HIS A 115 13.80 35.58 -68.79
N LEU A 116 12.98 36.30 -68.02
CA LEU A 116 12.44 35.76 -66.76
C LEU A 116 11.35 34.70 -66.97
N LEU A 117 10.57 34.79 -68.06
CA LEU A 117 9.65 33.70 -68.44
C LEU A 117 10.39 32.41 -68.86
N PHE A 118 11.57 32.53 -69.46
CA PHE A 118 12.29 31.37 -70.02
C PHE A 118 12.85 30.42 -68.94
N LEU A 119 13.22 30.95 -67.77
CA LEU A 119 13.61 30.12 -66.62
C LEU A 119 12.42 29.55 -65.85
N PHE A 120 11.24 30.17 -65.96
CA PHE A 120 10.01 29.66 -65.34
C PHE A 120 9.34 28.55 -66.16
N THR A 121 9.46 28.57 -67.49
CA THR A 121 8.92 27.51 -68.37
C THR A 121 9.73 26.23 -68.36
N LEU A 122 11.06 26.28 -68.15
CA LEU A 122 11.90 25.06 -68.18
C LEU A 122 11.63 24.08 -67.02
N ASN A 123 11.25 24.56 -65.83
CA ASN A 123 10.85 23.68 -64.72
C ASN A 123 9.39 23.18 -64.81
N LEU A 124 8.57 23.80 -65.67
CA LEU A 124 7.20 23.33 -65.94
C LEU A 124 7.13 22.19 -66.99
N MET A 125 8.23 21.90 -67.70
CA MET A 125 8.27 20.82 -68.70
C MET A 125 8.74 19.45 -68.16
N TRP A 126 8.91 19.29 -66.84
CA TRP A 126 8.96 17.97 -66.20
C TRP A 126 7.65 17.56 -65.49
N PHE A 127 6.63 18.42 -65.51
CA PHE A 127 5.23 18.04 -65.34
C PHE A 127 4.50 18.09 -66.68
N GLY A 128 5.02 17.34 -67.65
CA GLY A 128 4.23 17.00 -68.84
C GLY A 128 2.92 16.33 -68.39
N PRO A 129 1.76 16.69 -68.96
CA PRO A 129 0.50 16.06 -68.60
C PRO A 129 0.55 14.61 -69.10
N ASN A 130 0.94 13.69 -68.22
CA ASN A 130 0.69 12.27 -68.39
C ASN A 130 -0.82 12.15 -68.59
N LYS A 131 -1.22 11.93 -69.84
CA LYS A 131 -2.61 11.72 -70.21
C LYS A 131 -3.13 10.63 -69.28
N ILE A 132 -4.11 10.99 -68.45
CA ILE A 132 -4.97 9.98 -67.85
C ILE A 132 -5.60 9.28 -69.05
N VAL A 133 -5.06 8.10 -69.38
CA VAL A 133 -5.66 7.23 -70.37
C VAL A 133 -7.06 6.97 -69.82
N ALA A 134 -8.08 7.40 -70.55
CA ALA A 134 -9.46 7.09 -70.25
C ALA A 134 -9.72 5.62 -70.56
N VAL A 135 -9.01 4.74 -69.84
CA VAL A 135 -9.37 3.33 -69.69
C VAL A 135 -10.81 3.34 -69.21
N ALA A 136 -11.69 2.69 -69.97
CA ALA A 136 -13.12 2.80 -69.76
C ALA A 136 -13.47 2.54 -68.29
N LEU A 137 -14.20 3.47 -67.68
CA LEU A 137 -14.52 3.53 -66.24
C LEU A 137 -15.57 2.49 -65.80
N GLY A 138 -15.48 1.28 -66.37
CA GLY A 138 -16.34 0.15 -66.15
C GLY A 138 -15.78 -0.88 -65.16
N ASN A 139 -16.54 -1.96 -65.06
CA ASN A 139 -16.42 -3.07 -64.11
C ASN A 139 -15.00 -3.65 -63.98
N GLN A 140 -14.19 -3.61 -65.04
CA GLN A 140 -12.84 -4.18 -65.06
C GLN A 140 -11.86 -3.48 -64.10
N THR A 141 -12.07 -2.19 -63.82
CA THR A 141 -11.24 -1.45 -62.83
C THR A 141 -11.47 -2.00 -61.41
N ASP A 142 -12.74 -2.23 -61.03
CA ASP A 142 -13.09 -2.77 -59.72
C ASP A 142 -12.63 -4.21 -59.57
N HIS A 143 -12.78 -5.03 -60.62
CA HIS A 143 -12.26 -6.41 -60.64
C HIS A 143 -10.76 -6.47 -60.36
N LEU A 144 -9.96 -5.63 -61.04
CA LEU A 144 -8.51 -5.56 -60.82
C LEU A 144 -8.16 -5.05 -59.42
N ALA A 145 -8.87 -4.04 -58.91
CA ALA A 145 -8.68 -3.52 -57.55
C ALA A 145 -8.99 -4.57 -56.48
N LEU A 146 -10.07 -5.35 -56.63
CA LEU A 146 -10.42 -6.45 -55.73
C LEU A 146 -9.40 -7.61 -55.80
N LEU A 147 -8.89 -7.95 -56.99
CA LEU A 147 -7.81 -8.94 -57.10
C LEU A 147 -6.52 -8.45 -56.41
N LYS A 148 -6.12 -7.19 -56.61
CA LYS A 148 -4.98 -6.57 -55.90
C LYS A 148 -5.22 -6.35 -54.40
N PHE A 149 -6.46 -6.42 -53.93
CA PHE A 149 -6.77 -6.55 -52.51
C PHE A 149 -6.61 -8.00 -52.03
N LYS A 150 -7.14 -9.00 -52.76
CA LYS A 150 -6.96 -10.42 -52.43
C LYS A 150 -5.49 -10.85 -52.38
N GLU A 151 -4.64 -10.34 -53.28
CA GLU A 151 -3.18 -10.55 -53.25
C GLU A 151 -2.51 -10.05 -51.95
N SER A 152 -3.10 -9.05 -51.27
CA SER A 152 -2.57 -8.52 -50.00
C SER A 152 -3.03 -9.28 -48.75
N ILE A 153 -3.88 -10.31 -48.92
CA ILE A 153 -4.35 -11.19 -47.85
C ILE A 153 -3.52 -12.47 -47.81
N SER A 154 -2.62 -12.56 -46.83
CA SER A 154 -1.74 -13.71 -46.62
C SER A 154 -2.44 -14.96 -46.05
N SER A 155 -3.56 -14.80 -45.34
CA SER A 155 -4.35 -15.93 -44.82
C SER A 155 -5.82 -15.56 -44.60
N TYR A 156 -6.71 -16.52 -44.87
CA TYR A 156 -8.17 -16.40 -44.73
C TYR A 156 -8.77 -17.76 -44.27
N PRO A 157 -8.70 -18.12 -42.98
CA PRO A 157 -8.91 -19.50 -42.51
C PRO A 157 -10.32 -20.07 -42.73
N TYR A 158 -11.32 -19.24 -43.03
CA TYR A 158 -12.71 -19.64 -43.26
C TYR A 158 -13.11 -19.73 -44.75
N GLY A 159 -12.15 -19.74 -45.68
CA GLY A 159 -12.46 -19.82 -47.12
C GLY A 159 -13.19 -18.59 -47.69
N THR A 160 -13.30 -17.50 -46.91
CA THR A 160 -14.14 -16.31 -47.19
C THR A 160 -13.94 -15.74 -48.61
N LEU A 161 -12.72 -15.82 -49.14
CA LEU A 161 -12.29 -15.28 -50.42
C LEU A 161 -12.21 -16.34 -51.55
N GLU A 162 -12.72 -17.56 -51.36
CA GLU A 162 -12.76 -18.61 -52.41
C GLU A 162 -13.67 -18.21 -53.59
N SER A 163 -14.80 -17.57 -53.28
CA SER A 163 -15.71 -17.01 -54.29
C SER A 163 -15.07 -15.91 -55.16
N TRP A 164 -13.96 -15.31 -54.71
CA TRP A 164 -13.22 -14.28 -55.45
C TRP A 164 -12.35 -14.94 -56.52
N ASN A 165 -12.99 -15.39 -57.60
CA ASN A 165 -12.38 -16.09 -58.71
C ASN A 165 -12.99 -15.64 -60.06
N THR A 166 -12.33 -16.00 -61.16
CA THR A 166 -12.69 -15.57 -62.53
C THR A 166 -13.94 -16.23 -63.09
N SER A 167 -14.51 -17.24 -62.41
CA SER A 167 -15.65 -18.01 -62.91
C SER A 167 -17.00 -17.33 -62.66
N ILE A 168 -17.06 -16.31 -61.79
CA ILE A 168 -18.26 -15.52 -61.52
C ILE A 168 -17.93 -14.01 -61.46
N HIS A 169 -18.88 -13.19 -61.93
CA HIS A 169 -18.75 -11.72 -61.88
C HIS A 169 -18.63 -11.22 -60.43
N PHE A 170 -17.74 -10.25 -60.17
CA PHE A 170 -17.38 -9.84 -58.80
C PHE A 170 -18.52 -9.29 -57.96
N CYS A 171 -19.61 -8.82 -58.58
CA CYS A 171 -20.83 -8.43 -57.87
C CYS A 171 -21.59 -9.63 -57.23
N LYS A 172 -21.08 -10.86 -57.41
CA LYS A 172 -21.51 -12.08 -56.72
C LYS A 172 -20.45 -12.64 -55.76
N TRP A 173 -19.30 -11.98 -55.59
CA TRP A 173 -18.26 -12.41 -54.65
C TRP A 173 -18.69 -12.11 -53.21
N ASN A 174 -18.33 -12.99 -52.28
CA ASN A 174 -18.66 -12.84 -50.86
C ASN A 174 -18.12 -11.52 -50.30
N GLY A 175 -18.95 -10.79 -49.56
CA GLY A 175 -18.63 -9.47 -49.01
C GLY A 175 -18.65 -8.31 -50.02
N VAL A 176 -18.86 -8.54 -51.31
CA VAL A 176 -18.92 -7.49 -52.35
C VAL A 176 -20.37 -7.16 -52.68
N THR A 177 -20.71 -5.87 -52.80
CA THR A 177 -22.03 -5.40 -53.27
C THR A 177 -21.84 -4.27 -54.29
N CYS A 178 -22.60 -4.34 -55.38
CA CYS A 178 -22.52 -3.39 -56.49
C CYS A 178 -23.78 -2.53 -56.66
N SER A 179 -23.60 -1.37 -57.30
CA SER A 179 -24.69 -0.55 -57.82
C SER A 179 -25.51 -1.34 -58.85
N PRO A 180 -26.84 -1.49 -58.68
CA PRO A 180 -27.67 -2.21 -59.65
C PRO A 180 -27.62 -1.61 -61.06
N THR A 181 -27.49 -0.29 -61.15
CA THR A 181 -27.48 0.46 -62.42
C THR A 181 -26.10 0.54 -63.07
N HIS A 182 -25.02 0.64 -62.29
CA HIS A 182 -23.67 0.84 -62.83
C HIS A 182 -22.79 -0.42 -62.80
N GLN A 183 -23.17 -1.46 -62.05
CA GLN A 183 -22.38 -2.68 -61.81
C GLN A 183 -20.96 -2.43 -61.24
N ARG A 184 -20.75 -1.24 -60.66
CA ARG A 184 -19.56 -0.82 -59.89
C ARG A 184 -19.74 -1.12 -58.40
N VAL A 185 -18.66 -1.41 -57.68
CA VAL A 185 -18.70 -1.74 -56.24
C VAL A 185 -19.10 -0.54 -55.40
N VAL A 186 -20.08 -0.72 -54.50
CA VAL A 186 -20.60 0.31 -53.57
C VAL A 186 -20.43 -0.07 -52.10
N GLU A 187 -20.36 -1.36 -51.76
CA GLU A 187 -19.98 -1.81 -50.41
C GLU A 187 -19.00 -3.00 -50.51
N LEU A 188 -17.96 -2.93 -49.69
CA LEU A 188 -17.05 -4.04 -49.40
C LEU A 188 -17.10 -4.31 -47.90
N ASN A 189 -17.57 -5.49 -47.51
CA ASN A 189 -17.84 -5.87 -46.13
C ASN A 189 -17.26 -7.25 -45.83
N LEU A 190 -16.09 -7.24 -45.20
CA LEU A 190 -15.30 -8.42 -44.82
C LEU A 190 -14.95 -8.40 -43.32
N GLY A 191 -15.81 -7.83 -42.48
CA GLY A 191 -15.58 -7.77 -41.03
C GLY A 191 -15.77 -9.13 -40.34
N GLY A 192 -14.91 -9.47 -39.38
CA GLY A 192 -15.06 -10.65 -38.53
C GLY A 192 -14.54 -11.98 -39.07
N TYR A 193 -13.78 -11.99 -40.18
CA TYR A 193 -13.33 -13.21 -40.86
C TYR A 193 -11.89 -13.66 -40.54
N GLN A 194 -11.26 -13.07 -39.51
CA GLN A 194 -9.87 -13.34 -39.09
C GLN A 194 -8.82 -13.19 -40.21
N LEU A 195 -9.11 -12.37 -41.23
CA LEU A 195 -8.21 -12.14 -42.37
C LEU A 195 -6.87 -11.57 -41.89
N HIS A 196 -5.75 -12.15 -42.34
CA HIS A 196 -4.41 -11.68 -42.01
C HIS A 196 -3.69 -11.18 -43.27
N GLY A 197 -3.13 -9.97 -43.22
CA GLY A 197 -2.52 -9.32 -44.37
C GLY A 197 -2.43 -7.81 -44.20
N SER A 198 -2.34 -7.07 -45.31
CA SER A 198 -2.34 -5.60 -45.30
C SER A 198 -3.48 -5.04 -46.13
N LEU A 199 -3.85 -3.77 -45.91
CA LEU A 199 -4.87 -3.10 -46.71
C LEU A 199 -4.23 -2.59 -48.00
N SER A 200 -4.49 -3.25 -49.14
CA SER A 200 -3.92 -2.86 -50.44
C SER A 200 -4.30 -1.42 -50.83
N PRO A 201 -3.32 -0.56 -51.22
CA PRO A 201 -3.58 0.79 -51.75
C PRO A 201 -4.56 0.81 -52.94
N HIS A 202 -4.61 -0.27 -53.72
CA HIS A 202 -5.50 -0.44 -54.87
C HIS A 202 -7.00 -0.35 -54.53
N VAL A 203 -7.38 -0.47 -53.24
CA VAL A 203 -8.75 -0.22 -52.78
C VAL A 203 -9.20 1.21 -53.12
N GLY A 204 -8.29 2.19 -53.21
CA GLY A 204 -8.58 3.56 -53.66
C GLY A 204 -9.20 3.66 -55.07
N ASN A 205 -8.96 2.67 -55.94
CA ASN A 205 -9.51 2.64 -57.29
C ASN A 205 -11.02 2.30 -57.34
N LEU A 206 -11.62 1.86 -56.23
CA LEU A 206 -13.05 1.54 -56.13
C LEU A 206 -13.91 2.81 -56.05
N SER A 207 -13.88 3.65 -57.10
CA SER A 207 -14.41 5.03 -57.13
C SER A 207 -15.91 5.22 -56.78
N PHE A 208 -16.69 4.14 -56.72
CA PHE A 208 -18.11 4.13 -56.32
C PHE A 208 -18.34 3.64 -54.87
N LEU A 209 -17.29 3.32 -54.11
CA LEU A 209 -17.39 2.71 -52.79
C LEU A 209 -18.00 3.69 -51.77
N ILE A 210 -19.18 3.36 -51.26
CA ILE A 210 -19.93 4.10 -50.23
C ILE A 210 -19.55 3.58 -48.84
N LYS A 211 -19.25 2.29 -48.69
CA LYS A 211 -18.87 1.67 -47.40
C LYS A 211 -17.72 0.69 -47.56
N LEU A 212 -16.70 0.86 -46.72
CA LEU A 212 -15.62 -0.10 -46.51
C LEU A 212 -15.66 -0.60 -45.06
N ASN A 213 -15.84 -1.90 -44.87
CA ASN A 213 -15.74 -2.57 -43.58
C ASN A 213 -14.80 -3.78 -43.64
N ILE A 214 -13.71 -3.70 -42.87
CA ILE A 214 -12.78 -4.81 -42.63
C ILE A 214 -12.47 -4.97 -41.14
N SER A 215 -13.40 -4.55 -40.27
CA SER A 215 -13.22 -4.58 -38.81
C SER A 215 -13.12 -5.99 -38.22
N SER A 216 -12.52 -6.14 -37.04
CA SER A 216 -12.39 -7.43 -36.33
C SER A 216 -11.67 -8.49 -37.18
N ASN A 217 -10.46 -8.15 -37.61
CA ASN A 217 -9.57 -8.99 -38.41
C ASN A 217 -8.12 -8.81 -37.90
N ASN A 218 -7.15 -9.36 -38.61
CA ASN A 218 -5.72 -9.30 -38.28
C ASN A 218 -4.94 -8.49 -39.34
N PHE A 219 -5.48 -7.35 -39.79
CA PHE A 219 -4.76 -6.49 -40.74
C PHE A 219 -3.62 -5.72 -40.06
N ILE A 220 -2.46 -5.70 -40.72
CA ILE A 220 -1.22 -5.05 -40.28
C ILE A 220 -0.76 -3.97 -41.29
N GLY A 221 0.27 -3.20 -40.89
CA GLY A 221 0.86 -2.14 -41.71
C GLY A 221 0.20 -0.78 -41.50
N LYS A 222 0.38 0.16 -42.43
CA LYS A 222 -0.22 1.51 -42.37
C LYS A 222 -1.56 1.53 -43.10
N ILE A 223 -2.43 2.48 -42.72
CA ILE A 223 -3.63 2.80 -43.51
C ILE A 223 -3.16 3.52 -44.80
N PRO A 224 -3.58 3.08 -46.02
CA PRO A 224 -3.14 3.73 -47.26
C PRO A 224 -3.67 5.15 -47.44
N GLN A 225 -2.85 6.02 -48.03
CA GLN A 225 -3.22 7.41 -48.38
C GLN A 225 -4.22 7.45 -49.56
N GLU A 226 -4.22 6.40 -50.37
CA GLU A 226 -5.03 6.18 -51.56
C GLU A 226 -6.53 6.04 -51.23
N LEU A 227 -6.88 5.72 -49.98
CA LEU A 227 -8.28 5.75 -49.52
C LEU A 227 -8.92 7.13 -49.69
N GLY A 228 -8.14 8.22 -49.73
CA GLY A 228 -8.62 9.57 -50.03
C GLY A 228 -9.23 9.74 -51.44
N GLN A 229 -8.96 8.82 -52.36
CA GLN A 229 -9.53 8.82 -53.72
C GLN A 229 -11.01 8.39 -53.73
N LEU A 230 -11.52 7.83 -52.62
CA LEU A 230 -12.87 7.31 -52.49
C LEU A 230 -13.89 8.42 -52.20
N LEU A 231 -14.08 9.32 -53.16
CA LEU A 231 -14.91 10.53 -53.01
C LEU A 231 -16.39 10.26 -52.63
N GLN A 232 -16.91 9.06 -52.91
CA GLN A 232 -18.27 8.64 -52.53
C GLN A 232 -18.38 8.01 -51.12
N LEU A 233 -17.25 7.78 -50.43
CA LEU A 233 -17.20 7.03 -49.17
C LEU A 233 -17.96 7.76 -48.05
N GLN A 234 -18.91 7.05 -47.44
CA GLN A 234 -19.71 7.50 -46.31
C GLN A 234 -19.36 6.77 -45.01
N GLN A 235 -18.82 5.55 -45.08
CA GLN A 235 -18.50 4.74 -43.90
C GLN A 235 -17.14 4.05 -44.06
N LEU A 236 -16.22 4.32 -43.15
CA LEU A 236 -14.91 3.67 -43.08
C LEU A 236 -14.76 2.95 -41.72
N GLN A 237 -14.76 1.61 -41.76
CA GLN A 237 -14.73 0.74 -40.58
C GLN A 237 -13.50 -0.18 -40.62
N LEU A 238 -12.44 0.26 -39.92
CA LEU A 238 -11.14 -0.42 -39.82
C LEU A 238 -10.85 -0.91 -38.39
N PHE A 239 -11.82 -0.81 -37.49
CA PHE A 239 -11.64 -1.03 -36.05
C PHE A 239 -11.33 -2.50 -35.69
N SER A 240 -10.68 -2.74 -34.55
CA SER A 240 -10.24 -4.07 -34.10
C SER A 240 -9.37 -4.78 -35.15
N ASN A 241 -8.16 -4.24 -35.36
CA ASN A 241 -7.11 -4.74 -36.25
C ASN A 241 -5.74 -4.45 -35.61
N SER A 242 -4.65 -4.40 -36.39
CA SER A 242 -3.30 -4.04 -35.94
C SER A 242 -2.64 -3.04 -36.89
N PHE A 243 -3.42 -2.06 -37.37
CA PHE A 243 -2.90 -0.93 -38.15
C PHE A 243 -1.97 -0.04 -37.31
N THR A 244 -0.95 0.52 -37.95
CA THR A 244 0.17 1.25 -37.33
C THR A 244 0.44 2.56 -38.05
N GLY A 245 1.23 3.45 -37.43
CA GLY A 245 1.55 4.76 -37.99
C GLY A 245 0.44 5.79 -37.77
N GLU A 246 0.49 6.90 -38.51
CA GLU A 246 -0.42 8.03 -38.32
C GLU A 246 -1.72 7.89 -39.11
N ILE A 247 -2.75 8.65 -38.70
CA ILE A 247 -4.03 8.75 -39.43
C ILE A 247 -3.78 9.51 -40.77
N PRO A 248 -4.06 8.92 -41.94
CA PRO A 248 -3.78 9.58 -43.22
C PRO A 248 -4.59 10.87 -43.43
N THR A 249 -3.89 12.00 -43.64
CA THR A 249 -4.48 13.31 -43.99
C THR A 249 -5.37 13.25 -45.24
N ASN A 250 -5.01 12.41 -46.22
CA ASN A 250 -5.77 12.27 -47.46
C ASN A 250 -7.21 11.73 -47.27
N LEU A 251 -7.53 11.10 -46.12
CA LEU A 251 -8.91 10.70 -45.80
C LEU A 251 -9.90 11.88 -45.79
N THR A 252 -9.41 13.11 -45.71
CA THR A 252 -10.21 14.33 -45.71
C THR A 252 -10.78 14.69 -47.09
N TYR A 253 -10.20 14.16 -48.18
CA TYR A 253 -10.77 14.27 -49.52
C TYR A 253 -12.08 13.48 -49.67
N CYS A 254 -12.34 12.50 -48.79
CA CYS A 254 -13.62 11.79 -48.70
C CYS A 254 -14.73 12.67 -48.07
N SER A 255 -15.04 13.81 -48.69
CA SER A 255 -15.99 14.84 -48.22
C SER A 255 -17.45 14.38 -48.04
N ASN A 256 -17.75 13.10 -48.33
CA ASN A 256 -19.01 12.44 -48.06
C ASN A 256 -19.04 11.62 -46.75
N LEU A 257 -17.91 11.52 -46.04
CA LEU A 257 -17.76 10.64 -44.87
C LEU A 257 -18.72 11.02 -43.73
N ARG A 258 -19.45 10.01 -43.23
CA ARG A 258 -20.43 10.10 -42.14
C ARG A 258 -19.98 9.30 -40.91
N GLY A 259 -19.15 8.28 -41.08
CA GLY A 259 -18.57 7.51 -39.97
C GLY A 259 -17.12 7.12 -40.24
N LEU A 260 -16.26 7.40 -39.25
CA LEU A 260 -14.82 7.08 -39.25
C LEU A 260 -14.49 6.29 -37.99
N PHE A 261 -14.24 4.99 -38.15
CA PHE A 261 -14.02 4.04 -37.05
C PHE A 261 -12.66 3.35 -37.19
N LEU A 262 -11.67 3.83 -36.45
CA LEU A 262 -10.27 3.37 -36.49
C LEU A 262 -9.79 2.75 -35.16
N GLY A 263 -10.67 2.66 -34.15
CA GLY A 263 -10.30 2.20 -32.81
C GLY A 263 -9.94 0.71 -32.69
N GLY A 264 -9.22 0.31 -31.65
CA GLY A 264 -8.70 -1.04 -31.48
C GLY A 264 -7.60 -1.33 -32.50
N ASN A 265 -6.57 -0.49 -32.52
CA ASN A 265 -5.41 -0.57 -33.43
C ASN A 265 -4.17 -0.04 -32.71
N ASN A 266 -3.04 0.08 -33.42
CA ASN A 266 -1.76 0.58 -32.93
C ASN A 266 -1.38 1.92 -33.61
N LEU A 267 -2.37 2.78 -33.90
CA LEU A 267 -2.14 4.08 -34.52
C LEU A 267 -1.45 5.05 -33.57
N THR A 268 -0.68 5.97 -34.13
CA THR A 268 0.27 6.87 -33.44
C THR A 268 0.18 8.30 -34.00
N GLY A 269 0.95 9.22 -33.43
CA GLY A 269 0.93 10.63 -33.83
C GLY A 269 -0.26 11.40 -33.26
N LYS A 270 -0.62 12.51 -33.89
CA LYS A 270 -1.73 13.40 -33.48
C LYS A 270 -2.95 13.20 -34.39
N ILE A 271 -4.12 13.67 -33.96
CA ILE A 271 -5.28 13.75 -34.86
C ILE A 271 -5.03 14.89 -35.88
N PRO A 272 -5.03 14.63 -37.20
CA PRO A 272 -4.78 15.66 -38.20
C PRO A 272 -5.83 16.78 -38.21
N THR A 273 -5.39 18.02 -38.33
CA THR A 273 -6.22 19.24 -38.33
C THR A 273 -7.23 19.30 -39.46
N GLU A 274 -6.91 18.64 -40.57
CA GLU A 274 -7.64 18.65 -41.83
C GLU A 274 -8.97 17.89 -41.70
N ILE A 275 -9.10 17.01 -40.69
CA ILE A 275 -10.35 16.29 -40.38
C ILE A 275 -11.49 17.26 -40.05
N GLY A 276 -11.18 18.48 -39.60
CA GLY A 276 -12.14 19.58 -39.45
C GLY A 276 -12.88 19.99 -40.73
N SER A 277 -12.45 19.54 -41.91
CA SER A 277 -13.13 19.72 -43.20
C SER A 277 -14.34 18.78 -43.40
N LEU A 278 -14.42 17.65 -42.68
CA LEU A 278 -15.41 16.58 -42.91
C LEU A 278 -16.79 16.92 -42.32
N LYS A 279 -17.44 17.98 -42.83
CA LYS A 279 -18.68 18.55 -42.28
C LYS A 279 -19.89 17.61 -42.20
N LYS A 280 -19.86 16.45 -42.86
CA LYS A 280 -20.92 15.42 -42.84
C LYS A 280 -20.70 14.33 -41.79
N LEU A 281 -19.58 14.36 -41.06
CA LEU A 281 -19.21 13.34 -40.08
C LEU A 281 -20.20 13.32 -38.90
N ARG A 282 -20.71 12.13 -38.58
CA ARG A 282 -21.70 11.86 -37.51
C ARG A 282 -21.13 10.99 -36.40
N ALA A 283 -20.16 10.13 -36.72
CA ALA A 283 -19.44 9.31 -35.75
C ALA A 283 -17.93 9.36 -36.02
N PHE A 284 -17.15 9.63 -34.98
CA PHE A 284 -15.69 9.61 -35.01
C PHE A 284 -15.19 8.78 -33.82
N ASN A 285 -14.56 7.65 -34.10
CA ASN A 285 -14.15 6.68 -33.09
C ASN A 285 -12.70 6.23 -33.29
N LEU A 286 -11.86 6.52 -32.31
CA LEU A 286 -10.42 6.25 -32.22
C LEU A 286 -10.06 5.43 -30.96
N TRP A 287 -11.04 4.82 -30.27
CA TRP A 287 -10.83 4.09 -29.00
C TRP A 287 -9.64 3.13 -29.07
N ARG A 288 -8.88 2.92 -27.99
CA ARG A 288 -7.77 1.94 -27.92
C ARG A 288 -6.80 2.06 -29.10
N ASN A 289 -6.00 3.12 -29.07
CA ASN A 289 -4.84 3.36 -29.93
C ASN A 289 -3.69 3.97 -29.09
N ASN A 290 -2.60 4.38 -29.73
CA ASN A 290 -1.46 5.05 -29.10
C ASN A 290 -1.31 6.51 -29.60
N LEU A 291 -2.44 7.21 -29.80
CA LEU A 291 -2.47 8.60 -30.25
C LEU A 291 -2.04 9.56 -29.12
N THR A 292 -1.61 10.76 -29.51
CA THR A 292 -0.93 11.75 -28.65
C THR A 292 -1.41 13.18 -28.94
N GLY A 293 -0.99 14.15 -28.11
CA GLY A 293 -1.36 15.56 -28.24
C GLY A 293 -2.73 15.89 -27.65
N GLY A 294 -3.14 17.16 -27.79
CA GLY A 294 -4.44 17.62 -27.30
C GLY A 294 -5.62 17.21 -28.20
N ILE A 295 -6.81 17.15 -27.62
CA ILE A 295 -8.08 17.06 -28.36
C ILE A 295 -8.20 18.34 -29.23
N PRO A 296 -8.29 18.25 -30.57
CA PRO A 296 -8.26 19.45 -31.41
C PRO A 296 -9.53 20.31 -31.34
N SER A 297 -9.36 21.62 -31.24
CA SER A 297 -10.45 22.61 -31.26
C SER A 297 -11.31 22.58 -32.53
N PHE A 298 -10.78 22.09 -33.66
CA PHE A 298 -11.57 21.96 -34.91
C PHE A 298 -12.81 21.07 -34.75
N ILE A 299 -12.88 20.21 -33.73
CA ILE A 299 -14.00 19.30 -33.46
C ILE A 299 -15.31 20.07 -33.32
N GLY A 300 -15.30 21.27 -32.72
CA GLY A 300 -16.49 22.13 -32.65
C GLY A 300 -17.02 22.62 -34.00
N ASN A 301 -16.26 22.45 -35.08
CA ASN A 301 -16.68 22.81 -36.43
C ASN A 301 -17.33 21.62 -37.19
N LEU A 302 -17.67 20.53 -36.48
CA LEU A 302 -18.31 19.30 -37.00
C LEU A 302 -19.75 19.16 -36.47
N SER A 303 -20.63 20.13 -36.75
CA SER A 303 -21.98 20.26 -36.16
C SER A 303 -22.96 19.08 -36.37
N HIS A 304 -22.65 18.13 -37.25
CA HIS A 304 -23.40 16.88 -37.45
C HIS A 304 -22.97 15.72 -36.53
N LEU A 305 -21.92 15.92 -35.72
CA LEU A 305 -21.32 14.87 -34.89
C LEU A 305 -22.25 14.48 -33.74
N LYS A 306 -22.57 13.18 -33.65
CA LYS A 306 -23.39 12.56 -32.59
C LYS A 306 -22.56 11.69 -31.64
N VAL A 307 -21.48 11.11 -32.14
CA VAL A 307 -20.65 10.13 -31.40
C VAL A 307 -19.19 10.50 -31.54
N LEU A 308 -18.52 10.76 -30.41
CA LEU A 308 -17.10 11.08 -30.31
C LEU A 308 -16.46 10.19 -29.24
N VAL A 309 -15.57 9.28 -29.66
CA VAL A 309 -15.07 8.18 -28.80
C VAL A 309 -13.56 8.04 -28.98
N PHE A 310 -12.78 8.53 -28.02
CA PHE A 310 -11.31 8.64 -28.03
C PHE A 310 -10.64 7.90 -26.84
N ASN A 311 -11.40 7.17 -26.03
CA ASN A 311 -10.90 6.54 -24.81
C ASN A 311 -9.82 5.46 -25.04
N TYR A 312 -8.92 5.26 -24.07
CA TYR A 312 -7.69 4.46 -24.21
C TYR A 312 -6.74 5.02 -25.30
N ASN A 313 -6.12 6.17 -25.02
CA ASN A 313 -5.06 6.78 -25.84
C ASN A 313 -4.09 7.54 -24.90
N ASN A 314 -3.16 8.33 -25.45
CA ASN A 314 -2.31 9.25 -24.68
C ASN A 314 -2.66 10.72 -24.99
N PHE A 315 -3.95 11.06 -25.13
CA PHE A 315 -4.35 12.46 -25.30
C PHE A 315 -4.08 13.25 -24.02
N GLU A 316 -3.55 14.47 -24.18
CA GLU A 316 -3.04 15.32 -23.10
C GLU A 316 -3.64 16.72 -23.15
N GLY A 317 -3.27 17.59 -22.20
CA GLY A 317 -3.78 18.97 -22.17
C GLY A 317 -5.27 19.02 -21.83
N HIS A 318 -5.99 20.01 -22.38
CA HIS A 318 -7.35 20.35 -21.96
C HIS A 318 -8.42 19.89 -22.95
N ILE A 319 -9.65 19.65 -22.47
CA ILE A 319 -10.82 19.46 -23.34
C ILE A 319 -11.19 20.84 -23.92
N PRO A 320 -11.18 21.04 -25.26
CA PRO A 320 -11.34 22.37 -25.84
C PRO A 320 -12.78 22.90 -25.73
N GLN A 321 -12.92 24.19 -25.46
CA GLN A 321 -14.21 24.89 -25.35
C GLN A 321 -15.00 24.86 -26.67
N GLU A 322 -14.37 24.60 -27.82
CA GLU A 322 -15.07 24.43 -29.09
C GLU A 322 -16.04 23.24 -29.08
N VAL A 323 -15.87 22.22 -28.21
CA VAL A 323 -16.84 21.11 -28.09
C VAL A 323 -18.24 21.61 -27.72
N CYS A 324 -18.37 22.78 -27.07
CA CYS A 324 -19.64 23.45 -26.79
C CYS A 324 -20.52 23.68 -28.05
N ARG A 325 -19.92 23.71 -29.25
CA ARG A 325 -20.64 23.90 -30.52
C ARG A 325 -21.34 22.63 -31.02
N LEU A 326 -21.10 21.47 -30.41
CA LEU A 326 -21.69 20.18 -30.79
C LEU A 326 -23.06 19.94 -30.16
N THR A 327 -24.04 20.80 -30.45
CA THR A 327 -25.41 20.73 -29.89
C THR A 327 -26.18 19.43 -30.17
N ASN A 328 -25.69 18.61 -31.12
CA ASN A 328 -26.27 17.32 -31.50
C ASN A 328 -25.56 16.09 -30.89
N VAL A 329 -24.53 16.27 -30.04
CA VAL A 329 -23.72 15.15 -29.55
C VAL A 329 -24.41 14.36 -28.44
N SER A 330 -24.53 13.05 -28.65
CA SER A 330 -25.19 12.12 -27.71
C SER A 330 -24.23 11.21 -26.95
N ILE A 331 -23.01 11.00 -27.47
CA ILE A 331 -21.97 10.19 -26.83
C ILE A 331 -20.65 10.95 -26.87
N LEU A 332 -20.13 11.26 -25.68
CA LEU A 332 -18.77 11.75 -25.46
C LEU A 332 -18.01 10.72 -24.60
N SER A 333 -16.94 10.15 -25.16
CA SER A 333 -16.07 9.21 -24.45
C SER A 333 -14.61 9.59 -24.65
N TRP A 334 -13.95 10.00 -23.56
CA TRP A 334 -12.56 10.46 -23.53
C TRP A 334 -11.72 9.78 -22.43
N GLY A 335 -12.29 8.82 -21.71
CA GLY A 335 -11.63 8.19 -20.55
C GLY A 335 -10.34 7.42 -20.86
N VAL A 336 -9.54 7.10 -19.84
CA VAL A 336 -8.23 6.44 -19.95
C VAL A 336 -7.32 7.20 -20.93
N ASN A 337 -6.95 8.41 -20.51
CA ASN A 337 -6.07 9.35 -21.22
C ASN A 337 -5.26 10.16 -20.17
N ARG A 338 -4.63 11.27 -20.57
CA ARG A 338 -3.88 12.20 -19.71
C ARG A 338 -4.46 13.61 -19.75
N LEU A 339 -5.77 13.73 -19.99
CA LEU A 339 -6.48 15.01 -20.07
C LEU A 339 -6.51 15.70 -18.71
N SER A 340 -6.60 17.02 -18.72
CA SER A 340 -6.40 17.90 -17.56
C SER A 340 -7.29 19.15 -17.65
N GLY A 341 -7.31 19.94 -16.58
CA GLY A 341 -8.23 21.08 -16.44
C GLY A 341 -9.63 20.63 -16.04
N THR A 342 -10.62 21.47 -16.32
CA THR A 342 -12.03 21.23 -15.96
C THR A 342 -12.85 20.66 -17.12
N ILE A 343 -13.91 19.90 -16.82
CA ILE A 343 -14.97 19.59 -17.81
C ILE A 343 -15.62 20.91 -18.29
N PRO A 344 -15.68 21.21 -19.60
CA PRO A 344 -16.28 22.45 -20.10
C PRO A 344 -17.74 22.62 -19.67
N SER A 345 -18.05 23.71 -18.98
CA SER A 345 -19.37 23.93 -18.33
C SER A 345 -20.56 23.97 -19.28
N CYS A 346 -20.33 24.22 -20.57
CA CYS A 346 -21.34 24.16 -21.61
C CYS A 346 -21.88 22.74 -21.87
N LEU A 347 -21.10 21.68 -21.59
CA LEU A 347 -21.51 20.29 -21.82
C LEU A 347 -22.73 19.95 -20.97
N TYR A 348 -22.85 20.58 -19.79
CA TYR A 348 -24.00 20.45 -18.90
C TYR A 348 -25.31 20.97 -19.51
N ASN A 349 -25.27 21.79 -20.58
CA ASN A 349 -26.44 22.29 -21.28
C ASN A 349 -26.73 21.55 -22.61
N ILE A 350 -25.98 20.50 -22.93
CA ILE A 350 -26.22 19.70 -24.15
C ILE A 350 -27.26 18.61 -23.83
N SER A 351 -28.54 19.00 -23.93
CA SER A 351 -29.68 18.13 -23.62
C SER A 351 -29.83 16.88 -24.52
N SER A 352 -29.04 16.80 -25.61
CA SER A 352 -28.93 15.62 -26.48
C SER A 352 -27.95 14.55 -25.95
N LEU A 353 -27.18 14.83 -24.89
CA LEU A 353 -26.26 13.86 -24.27
C LEU A 353 -26.99 12.67 -23.64
N ILE A 354 -26.45 11.48 -23.92
CA ILE A 354 -26.89 10.18 -23.37
C ILE A 354 -25.76 9.54 -22.56
N LEU A 355 -24.50 9.64 -23.02
CA LEU A 355 -23.32 9.11 -22.34
C LEU A 355 -22.24 10.20 -22.24
N LEU A 356 -21.74 10.44 -21.02
CA LEU A 356 -20.58 11.29 -20.75
C LEU A 356 -19.55 10.49 -19.93
N LEU A 357 -18.50 10.04 -20.61
CA LEU A 357 -17.51 9.09 -20.09
C LEU A 357 -16.10 9.71 -20.14
N THR A 358 -15.62 10.23 -19.02
CA THR A 358 -14.32 10.94 -18.91
C THR A 358 -13.39 10.37 -17.84
N ALA A 359 -13.77 9.23 -17.27
CA ALA A 359 -13.04 8.52 -16.22
C ALA A 359 -11.56 8.23 -16.58
N GLU A 360 -10.68 8.06 -15.59
CA GLU A 360 -9.25 7.74 -15.75
C GLU A 360 -8.50 8.85 -16.52
N ASN A 361 -8.38 10.02 -15.91
CA ASN A 361 -7.70 11.22 -16.41
C ASN A 361 -7.18 12.10 -15.22
N ASN A 362 -6.60 13.27 -15.53
CA ASN A 362 -6.18 14.29 -14.55
C ASN A 362 -7.15 15.49 -14.49
N ILE A 363 -8.45 15.27 -14.72
CA ILE A 363 -9.47 16.33 -14.73
C ILE A 363 -9.76 16.76 -13.29
N HIS A 364 -9.84 18.06 -13.04
CA HIS A 364 -10.07 18.65 -11.71
C HIS A 364 -11.19 19.70 -11.72
N GLY A 365 -11.38 20.38 -10.59
CA GLY A 365 -12.43 21.38 -10.37
C GLY A 365 -13.63 20.78 -9.64
N SER A 366 -14.82 21.31 -9.88
CA SER A 366 -16.06 20.90 -9.18
C SER A 366 -17.27 20.87 -10.11
N LEU A 367 -18.22 19.98 -9.84
CA LEU A 367 -19.48 19.89 -10.59
C LEU A 367 -20.46 21.02 -10.20
N PRO A 368 -21.02 21.79 -11.14
CA PRO A 368 -22.01 22.83 -10.82
C PRO A 368 -23.31 22.23 -10.23
N SER A 369 -23.83 22.86 -9.18
CA SER A 369 -25.00 22.36 -8.41
C SER A 369 -26.27 22.15 -9.25
N ASN A 370 -26.42 22.86 -10.38
CA ASN A 370 -27.56 22.83 -11.29
C ASN A 370 -27.33 21.99 -12.57
N MET A 371 -26.16 21.35 -12.75
CA MET A 371 -25.75 20.81 -14.05
C MET A 371 -26.69 19.76 -14.66
N PHE A 372 -27.44 19.03 -13.84
CA PHE A 372 -28.34 17.96 -14.29
C PHE A 372 -29.76 18.46 -14.64
N HIS A 373 -30.10 19.73 -14.35
CA HIS A 373 -31.39 20.32 -14.76
C HIS A 373 -31.58 20.30 -16.29
N THR A 374 -30.49 20.33 -17.04
CA THR A 374 -30.45 20.45 -18.51
C THR A 374 -30.01 19.17 -19.23
N LEU A 375 -29.86 18.05 -18.50
CA LEU A 375 -29.41 16.75 -19.02
C LEU A 375 -30.48 15.63 -18.86
N PRO A 376 -31.71 15.79 -19.39
CA PRO A 376 -32.80 14.83 -19.15
C PRO A 376 -32.57 13.46 -19.78
N ASN A 377 -31.80 13.38 -20.88
CA ASN A 377 -31.55 12.14 -21.63
C ASN A 377 -30.32 11.35 -21.14
N LEU A 378 -29.62 11.84 -20.12
CA LEU A 378 -28.36 11.25 -19.64
C LEU A 378 -28.61 9.89 -18.98
N ARG A 379 -27.94 8.85 -19.48
CA ARG A 379 -28.04 7.46 -19.02
C ARG A 379 -26.79 6.93 -18.36
N ALA A 380 -25.61 7.44 -18.73
CA ALA A 380 -24.36 7.11 -18.06
C ALA A 380 -23.52 8.36 -17.82
N PHE A 381 -23.10 8.53 -16.57
CA PHE A 381 -22.19 9.56 -16.11
C PHE A 381 -21.01 8.86 -15.43
N GLN A 382 -19.88 8.76 -16.13
CA GLN A 382 -18.66 8.09 -15.63
C GLN A 382 -17.49 9.07 -15.66
N ILE A 383 -17.10 9.56 -14.48
CA ILE A 383 -16.03 10.52 -14.26
C ILE A 383 -14.99 10.02 -13.24
N GLY A 384 -15.07 8.75 -12.84
CA GLY A 384 -14.18 8.15 -11.84
C GLY A 384 -12.70 8.18 -12.21
N GLY A 385 -11.76 8.03 -11.27
CA GLY A 385 -10.31 8.09 -11.56
C GLY A 385 -9.89 9.47 -12.07
N ASN A 386 -10.14 10.51 -11.27
CA ASN A 386 -9.86 11.91 -11.59
C ASN A 386 -9.58 12.71 -10.29
N GLN A 387 -9.46 14.03 -10.40
CA GLN A 387 -9.17 14.97 -9.30
C GLN A 387 -10.35 15.95 -9.06
N ILE A 388 -11.58 15.51 -9.33
CA ILE A 388 -12.79 16.33 -9.19
C ILE A 388 -13.21 16.38 -7.72
N SER A 389 -13.67 17.54 -7.29
CA SER A 389 -13.85 17.91 -5.88
C SER A 389 -15.20 18.62 -5.62
N GLY A 390 -15.50 18.85 -4.34
CA GLY A 390 -16.77 19.46 -3.91
C GLY A 390 -17.89 18.44 -3.74
N THR A 391 -19.13 18.91 -3.63
CA THR A 391 -20.31 18.07 -3.34
C THR A 391 -20.90 17.43 -4.59
N ILE A 392 -21.51 16.25 -4.45
CA ILE A 392 -22.38 15.68 -5.50
C ILE A 392 -23.58 16.63 -5.72
N PRO A 393 -23.84 17.12 -6.96
CA PRO A 393 -24.97 18.02 -7.21
C PRO A 393 -26.32 17.37 -6.87
N THR A 394 -27.09 18.02 -6.00
CA THR A 394 -28.44 17.55 -5.63
C THR A 394 -29.40 17.48 -6.82
N SER A 395 -29.15 18.26 -7.88
CA SER A 395 -29.87 18.21 -9.15
C SER A 395 -29.75 16.88 -9.92
N ILE A 396 -28.87 15.96 -9.52
CA ILE A 396 -28.69 14.65 -10.19
C ILE A 396 -30.01 13.87 -10.35
N ILE A 397 -30.97 14.09 -9.44
CA ILE A 397 -32.33 13.54 -9.46
C ILE A 397 -33.17 13.99 -10.66
N ASN A 398 -32.78 15.05 -11.37
CA ASN A 398 -33.46 15.59 -12.54
C ASN A 398 -33.13 14.80 -13.82
N SER A 399 -31.96 14.16 -13.88
CA SER A 399 -31.57 13.23 -14.96
C SER A 399 -32.18 11.84 -14.70
N SER A 400 -33.51 11.75 -14.68
CA SER A 400 -34.26 10.55 -14.26
C SER A 400 -34.00 9.29 -15.10
N SER A 401 -33.37 9.42 -16.27
CA SER A 401 -32.93 8.30 -17.12
C SER A 401 -31.54 7.74 -16.77
N LEU A 402 -30.88 8.22 -15.72
CA LEU A 402 -29.58 7.71 -15.26
C LEU A 402 -29.67 6.23 -14.87
N VAL A 403 -28.79 5.43 -15.48
CA VAL A 403 -28.65 3.98 -15.28
C VAL A 403 -27.30 3.66 -14.62
N TYR A 404 -26.25 4.38 -15.03
CA TYR A 404 -24.88 4.22 -14.53
C TYR A 404 -24.35 5.56 -13.98
N ILE A 405 -23.98 5.56 -12.70
CA ILE A 405 -23.26 6.66 -12.04
C ILE A 405 -21.94 6.08 -11.53
N ASP A 406 -20.82 6.60 -12.03
CA ASP A 406 -19.50 6.32 -11.50
C ASP A 406 -18.73 7.64 -11.29
N ILE A 407 -18.48 7.96 -10.02
CA ILE A 407 -17.67 9.11 -9.60
C ILE A 407 -16.48 8.68 -8.73
N SER A 408 -16.11 7.40 -8.78
CA SER A 408 -15.12 6.79 -7.89
C SER A 408 -13.72 7.38 -8.03
N GLN A 409 -12.81 7.14 -7.08
CA GLN A 409 -11.41 7.59 -7.15
C GLN A 409 -11.28 9.08 -7.53
N ASN A 410 -11.85 9.95 -6.69
CA ASN A 410 -11.90 11.40 -6.84
C ASN A 410 -11.75 12.06 -5.45
N SER A 411 -12.10 13.33 -5.32
CA SER A 411 -12.07 14.10 -4.06
C SER A 411 -13.44 14.72 -3.74
N PHE A 412 -14.54 14.03 -4.07
CA PHE A 412 -15.88 14.47 -3.69
C PHE A 412 -16.05 14.43 -2.16
N VAL A 413 -16.77 15.40 -1.61
CA VAL A 413 -16.97 15.61 -0.17
C VAL A 413 -18.44 15.75 0.21
N GLY A 414 -18.77 15.45 1.47
CA GLY A 414 -20.09 15.64 2.04
C GLY A 414 -21.09 14.52 1.71
N GLN A 415 -22.37 14.80 1.94
CA GLN A 415 -23.42 13.79 1.88
C GLN A 415 -23.89 13.45 0.44
N VAL A 416 -24.30 12.20 0.25
CA VAL A 416 -24.93 11.73 -0.98
C VAL A 416 -26.38 12.20 -1.03
N PRO A 417 -26.85 12.84 -2.12
CA PRO A 417 -28.23 13.28 -2.23
C PRO A 417 -29.21 12.09 -2.28
N ASN A 418 -30.49 12.33 -1.97
CA ASN A 418 -31.55 11.34 -2.11
C ASN A 418 -31.70 10.92 -3.60
N LEU A 419 -31.25 9.71 -3.95
CA LEU A 419 -31.27 9.21 -5.33
C LEU A 419 -32.57 8.48 -5.69
N GLY A 420 -33.54 8.37 -4.78
CA GLY A 420 -34.77 7.58 -4.90
C GLY A 420 -35.81 8.06 -5.93
N ARG A 421 -35.40 8.92 -6.88
CA ARG A 421 -36.14 9.27 -8.11
C ARG A 421 -35.53 8.64 -9.37
N LEU A 422 -34.32 8.07 -9.28
CA LEU A 422 -33.61 7.44 -10.37
C LEU A 422 -34.05 5.98 -10.51
N ASN A 423 -35.30 5.77 -10.94
CA ASN A 423 -35.94 4.46 -10.98
C ASN A 423 -35.28 3.47 -11.97
N ASP A 424 -34.50 3.99 -12.92
CA ASP A 424 -33.71 3.21 -13.89
C ASP A 424 -32.26 2.94 -13.44
N LEU A 425 -31.85 3.41 -12.24
CA LEU A 425 -30.49 3.25 -11.72
C LEU A 425 -30.14 1.77 -11.49
N GLN A 426 -29.08 1.30 -12.13
CA GLN A 426 -28.55 -0.07 -12.02
C GLN A 426 -27.19 -0.11 -11.31
N TYR A 427 -26.38 0.94 -11.45
CA TYR A 427 -24.98 0.96 -11.02
C TYR A 427 -24.66 2.30 -10.35
N LEU A 428 -24.27 2.24 -9.08
CA LEU A 428 -23.88 3.39 -8.27
C LEU A 428 -22.51 3.12 -7.63
N ASN A 429 -21.47 3.73 -8.19
CA ASN A 429 -20.09 3.63 -7.68
C ASN A 429 -19.58 4.99 -7.20
N LEU A 430 -19.39 5.09 -5.88
CA LEU A 430 -18.93 6.28 -5.16
C LEU A 430 -17.58 6.05 -4.44
N GLN A 431 -16.98 4.87 -4.61
CA GLN A 431 -15.81 4.42 -3.82
C GLN A 431 -14.58 5.32 -3.98
N SER A 432 -13.68 5.34 -3.00
CA SER A 432 -12.43 6.10 -3.02
C SER A 432 -12.68 7.60 -3.23
N ASN A 433 -13.40 8.21 -2.28
CA ASN A 433 -13.69 9.63 -2.21
C ASN A 433 -13.65 10.08 -0.72
N ASN A 434 -14.00 11.34 -0.45
CA ASN A 434 -14.09 11.90 0.89
C ASN A 434 -15.56 12.12 1.30
N LEU A 435 -16.50 11.29 0.80
CA LEU A 435 -17.93 11.42 1.05
C LEU A 435 -18.30 10.95 2.47
N GLY A 436 -19.44 11.43 2.95
CA GLY A 436 -19.80 11.40 4.37
C GLY A 436 -19.37 12.68 5.09
N GLY A 437 -19.52 12.68 6.41
CA GLY A 437 -19.18 13.81 7.28
C GLY A 437 -19.11 13.42 8.76
N ASN A 438 -18.85 12.13 9.04
CA ASN A 438 -18.94 11.52 10.38
C ASN A 438 -20.29 11.80 11.09
N SER A 439 -21.40 11.78 10.34
CA SER A 439 -22.73 12.06 10.89
C SER A 439 -23.62 10.81 10.93
N THR A 440 -24.55 10.78 11.88
CA THR A 440 -25.54 9.69 12.03
C THR A 440 -26.42 9.47 10.81
N ASN A 441 -26.50 10.47 9.92
CA ASN A 441 -27.43 10.50 8.79
C ASN A 441 -26.70 10.28 7.45
N ASP A 442 -25.38 10.04 7.45
CA ASP A 442 -24.59 9.87 6.22
C ASP A 442 -25.08 8.69 5.35
N LEU A 443 -25.74 7.72 5.97
CA LEU A 443 -26.31 6.52 5.34
C LEU A 443 -27.79 6.68 4.93
N ASP A 444 -28.43 7.84 5.16
CA ASP A 444 -29.86 8.04 4.88
C ASP A 444 -30.21 7.93 3.39
N PHE A 445 -29.26 8.19 2.49
CA PHE A 445 -29.50 7.98 1.05
C PHE A 445 -29.80 6.50 0.72
N LEU A 446 -29.32 5.54 1.51
CA LEU A 446 -29.66 4.11 1.36
C LEU A 446 -31.16 3.85 1.54
N LYS A 447 -31.84 4.63 2.40
CA LYS A 447 -33.31 4.59 2.55
C LYS A 447 -34.00 4.98 1.23
N SER A 448 -33.43 5.91 0.46
CA SER A 448 -33.97 6.32 -0.84
C SER A 448 -33.73 5.32 -1.97
N LEU A 449 -32.64 4.56 -1.92
CA LEU A 449 -32.30 3.56 -2.94
C LEU A 449 -33.25 2.34 -2.96
N THR A 450 -34.12 2.19 -1.96
CA THR A 450 -35.23 1.22 -1.97
C THR A 450 -36.23 1.44 -3.12
N ASN A 451 -36.30 2.67 -3.66
CA ASN A 451 -37.10 2.99 -4.84
C ASN A 451 -36.42 2.57 -6.16
N CYS A 452 -35.10 2.34 -6.17
CA CYS A 452 -34.33 1.98 -7.35
C CYS A 452 -34.46 0.48 -7.64
N GLY A 453 -35.63 0.06 -8.13
CA GLY A 453 -35.99 -1.36 -8.29
C GLY A 453 -35.07 -2.19 -9.20
N LYS A 454 -34.19 -1.57 -10.00
CA LYS A 454 -33.24 -2.23 -10.92
C LYS A 454 -31.78 -2.21 -10.42
N LEU A 455 -31.55 -1.76 -9.18
CA LEU A 455 -30.23 -1.52 -8.62
C LEU A 455 -29.45 -2.84 -8.47
N SER A 456 -28.36 -3.00 -9.22
CA SER A 456 -27.56 -4.23 -9.29
C SER A 456 -26.17 -4.09 -8.63
N LEU A 457 -25.62 -2.87 -8.55
CA LEU A 457 -24.40 -2.56 -7.80
C LEU A 457 -24.53 -1.27 -6.99
N VAL A 458 -24.11 -1.34 -5.72
CA VAL A 458 -23.77 -0.19 -4.88
C VAL A 458 -22.36 -0.39 -4.34
N SER A 459 -21.47 0.58 -4.55
CA SER A 459 -20.14 0.63 -3.92
C SER A 459 -19.90 2.01 -3.31
N ILE A 460 -19.58 2.04 -2.01
CA ILE A 460 -19.19 3.25 -1.27
C ILE A 460 -17.85 3.10 -0.54
N CYS A 461 -17.06 2.06 -0.86
CA CYS A 461 -15.86 1.75 -0.10
C CYS A 461 -14.82 2.87 -0.11
N TYR A 462 -13.94 2.94 0.88
CA TYR A 462 -12.90 3.98 1.00
C TYR A 462 -13.52 5.40 0.96
N ASN A 463 -14.32 5.69 1.99
CA ASN A 463 -14.97 6.98 2.23
C ASN A 463 -15.08 7.21 3.75
N ASN A 464 -15.73 8.31 4.15
CA ASN A 464 -15.92 8.73 5.54
C ASN A 464 -17.39 8.56 6.00
N PHE A 465 -18.11 7.55 5.49
CA PHE A 465 -19.50 7.30 5.91
C PHE A 465 -19.55 6.71 7.32
N ALA A 466 -20.25 7.38 8.23
CA ALA A 466 -20.47 6.93 9.61
C ALA A 466 -21.95 6.64 9.91
N GLY A 467 -22.27 6.43 11.19
CA GLY A 467 -23.62 6.10 11.65
C GLY A 467 -23.86 4.59 11.68
N ILE A 468 -25.13 4.18 11.50
CA ILE A 468 -25.58 2.78 11.61
C ILE A 468 -26.35 2.40 10.34
N LEU A 469 -26.16 1.19 9.81
CA LEU A 469 -26.94 0.70 8.66
C LEU A 469 -28.44 0.62 9.01
N PRO A 470 -29.33 1.32 8.28
CA PRO A 470 -30.76 1.27 8.55
C PRO A 470 -31.37 -0.05 8.07
N ASN A 471 -32.27 -0.66 8.84
CA ASN A 471 -32.95 -1.93 8.51
C ASN A 471 -33.62 -1.93 7.11
N SER A 472 -33.98 -0.77 6.59
CA SER A 472 -34.46 -0.57 5.21
C SER A 472 -33.48 -1.03 4.13
N ILE A 473 -32.21 -1.28 4.44
CA ILE A 473 -31.24 -1.88 3.52
C ILE A 473 -31.71 -3.25 3.01
N GLY A 474 -32.50 -3.99 3.79
CA GLY A 474 -33.15 -5.23 3.35
C GLY A 474 -34.25 -5.03 2.29
N ASN A 475 -34.64 -3.78 2.02
CA ASN A 475 -35.64 -3.41 1.02
C ASN A 475 -35.00 -2.78 -0.24
N LEU A 476 -33.68 -2.87 -0.41
CA LEU A 476 -33.03 -2.63 -1.71
C LEU A 476 -33.46 -3.70 -2.74
N SER A 477 -33.19 -3.46 -4.02
CA SER A 477 -33.61 -4.38 -5.09
C SER A 477 -33.10 -5.81 -4.88
N THR A 478 -33.94 -6.80 -5.17
CA THR A 478 -33.55 -8.22 -5.21
C THR A 478 -32.69 -8.58 -6.44
N GLU A 479 -32.50 -7.64 -7.37
CA GLU A 479 -31.51 -7.70 -8.46
C GLU A 479 -30.12 -7.18 -8.03
N LEU A 480 -29.95 -6.74 -6.77
CA LEU A 480 -28.67 -6.31 -6.21
C LEU A 480 -27.70 -7.50 -6.14
N HIS A 481 -26.65 -7.45 -6.94
CA HIS A 481 -25.60 -8.47 -7.03
C HIS A 481 -24.35 -8.11 -6.25
N ARG A 482 -24.04 -6.81 -6.11
CA ARG A 482 -22.87 -6.34 -5.37
C ARG A 482 -23.22 -5.21 -4.43
N LEU A 483 -22.86 -5.37 -3.17
CA LEU A 483 -23.01 -4.37 -2.11
C LEU A 483 -21.67 -4.24 -1.40
N HIS A 484 -20.95 -3.16 -1.67
CA HIS A 484 -19.64 -2.91 -1.09
C HIS A 484 -19.69 -1.66 -0.21
N LEU A 485 -19.41 -1.85 1.07
CA LEU A 485 -19.53 -0.87 2.16
C LEU A 485 -18.21 -0.76 2.97
N GLY A 486 -17.17 -1.50 2.58
CA GLY A 486 -15.92 -1.62 3.34
C GLY A 486 -15.11 -0.32 3.44
N PHE A 487 -14.10 -0.27 4.31
CA PHE A 487 -13.21 0.89 4.50
C PHE A 487 -13.99 2.20 4.72
N ASN A 488 -14.75 2.24 5.81
CA ASN A 488 -15.61 3.35 6.25
C ASN A 488 -15.76 3.31 7.79
N GLU A 489 -16.45 4.30 8.37
CA GLU A 489 -16.66 4.44 9.82
C GLU A 489 -18.04 3.90 10.28
N ILE A 490 -18.63 2.95 9.54
CA ILE A 490 -19.99 2.47 9.81
C ILE A 490 -20.00 1.55 11.03
N SER A 491 -20.94 1.79 11.94
CA SER A 491 -21.00 1.21 13.28
C SER A 491 -22.30 0.46 13.55
N GLY A 492 -22.37 -0.16 14.74
CA GLY A 492 -23.55 -0.90 15.19
C GLY A 492 -23.65 -2.30 14.58
N LYS A 493 -24.84 -2.90 14.66
CA LYS A 493 -25.05 -4.31 14.30
C LYS A 493 -25.47 -4.45 12.84
N ILE A 494 -24.99 -5.50 12.19
CA ILE A 494 -25.43 -5.88 10.84
C ILE A 494 -26.94 -6.19 10.84
N PRO A 495 -27.79 -5.46 10.09
CA PRO A 495 -29.24 -5.70 10.12
C PRO A 495 -29.63 -7.08 9.57
N ALA A 496 -30.47 -7.81 10.29
CA ALA A 496 -30.90 -9.15 9.88
C ALA A 496 -31.74 -9.13 8.58
N GLU A 497 -32.38 -8.00 8.29
CA GLU A 497 -33.14 -7.71 7.09
C GLU A 497 -32.29 -7.75 5.81
N MET A 498 -30.96 -7.55 5.90
CA MET A 498 -30.05 -7.75 4.75
C MET A 498 -30.20 -9.13 4.13
N GLY A 499 -30.61 -10.16 4.90
CA GLY A 499 -30.90 -11.50 4.39
C GLY A 499 -32.09 -11.59 3.41
N HIS A 500 -32.80 -10.49 3.11
CA HIS A 500 -33.75 -10.41 2.01
C HIS A 500 -33.08 -10.18 0.63
N LEU A 501 -31.82 -9.74 0.62
CA LEU A 501 -31.04 -9.45 -0.60
C LEU A 501 -30.49 -10.73 -1.24
N VAL A 502 -31.38 -11.69 -1.55
CA VAL A 502 -31.06 -13.02 -2.11
C VAL A 502 -30.43 -12.98 -3.51
N GLY A 503 -30.36 -11.80 -4.12
CA GLY A 503 -29.64 -11.54 -5.36
C GLY A 503 -28.12 -11.44 -5.20
N LEU A 504 -27.60 -11.26 -3.98
CA LEU A 504 -26.20 -10.93 -3.73
C LEU A 504 -25.22 -12.04 -4.15
N ILE A 505 -24.17 -11.61 -4.82
CA ILE A 505 -23.02 -12.38 -5.30
C ILE A 505 -21.75 -11.93 -4.56
N ALA A 506 -21.61 -10.64 -4.28
CA ALA A 506 -20.53 -10.08 -3.47
C ALA A 506 -21.09 -9.17 -2.36
N LEU A 507 -20.62 -9.40 -1.14
CA LEU A 507 -20.85 -8.52 0.01
C LEU A 507 -19.50 -8.18 0.65
N ASP A 508 -19.19 -6.89 0.67
CA ASP A 508 -18.04 -6.34 1.39
C ASP A 508 -18.53 -5.35 2.45
N MET A 509 -18.12 -5.59 3.70
CA MET A 509 -18.35 -4.72 4.86
C MET A 509 -17.06 -4.62 5.70
N SER A 510 -15.90 -4.89 5.09
CA SER A 510 -14.61 -4.96 5.77
C SER A 510 -14.13 -3.60 6.29
N PHE A 511 -13.20 -3.56 7.25
CA PHE A 511 -12.58 -2.33 7.77
C PHE A 511 -13.61 -1.25 8.12
N ASN A 512 -14.42 -1.56 9.14
CA ASN A 512 -15.52 -0.76 9.66
C ASN A 512 -15.62 -0.95 11.19
N HIS A 513 -16.73 -0.51 11.80
CA HIS A 513 -17.02 -0.66 13.23
C HIS A 513 -18.23 -1.57 13.51
N PHE A 514 -18.53 -2.52 12.62
CA PHE A 514 -19.65 -3.44 12.83
C PHE A 514 -19.41 -4.35 14.04
N GLU A 515 -20.43 -4.45 14.90
CA GLU A 515 -20.40 -5.22 16.15
C GLU A 515 -21.49 -6.31 16.19
N GLY A 516 -21.39 -7.19 17.20
CA GLY A 516 -22.33 -8.30 17.38
C GLY A 516 -22.03 -9.50 16.48
N ILE A 517 -23.06 -10.30 16.20
CA ILE A 517 -22.93 -11.56 15.45
C ILE A 517 -23.29 -11.38 13.98
N ILE A 518 -22.73 -12.23 13.10
CA ILE A 518 -23.22 -12.34 11.71
C ILE A 518 -24.66 -12.88 11.73
N PRO A 519 -25.66 -12.21 11.13
CA PRO A 519 -27.05 -12.66 11.17
C PRO A 519 -27.26 -14.02 10.52
N THR A 520 -28.02 -14.90 11.17
CA THR A 520 -28.39 -16.24 10.64
C THR A 520 -29.19 -16.17 9.33
N THR A 521 -29.80 -15.02 9.04
CA THR A 521 -30.50 -14.75 7.78
C THR A 521 -29.58 -14.71 6.56
N PHE A 522 -28.26 -14.53 6.73
CA PHE A 522 -27.27 -14.57 5.64
C PHE A 522 -27.20 -15.95 4.96
N GLY A 523 -27.67 -17.02 5.61
CA GLY A 523 -27.84 -18.34 4.99
C GLY A 523 -28.80 -18.35 3.78
N LYS A 524 -29.59 -17.29 3.57
CA LYS A 524 -30.44 -17.09 2.40
C LYS A 524 -29.67 -16.68 1.13
N PHE A 525 -28.39 -16.28 1.22
CA PHE A 525 -27.60 -15.79 0.09
C PHE A 525 -27.06 -16.92 -0.82
N GLN A 526 -27.96 -17.69 -1.43
CA GLN A 526 -27.63 -18.87 -2.25
C GLN A 526 -26.82 -18.57 -3.53
N LYS A 527 -26.60 -17.29 -3.86
CA LYS A 527 -25.74 -16.81 -4.96
C LYS A 527 -24.37 -16.28 -4.50
N MET A 528 -24.09 -16.26 -3.19
CA MET A 528 -22.88 -15.63 -2.64
C MET A 528 -21.59 -16.31 -3.13
N GLN A 529 -20.68 -15.50 -3.65
CA GLN A 529 -19.38 -15.88 -4.19
C GLN A 529 -18.22 -15.21 -3.43
N GLN A 530 -18.42 -13.98 -2.94
CA GLN A 530 -17.47 -13.24 -2.10
C GLN A 530 -18.16 -12.74 -0.82
N LEU A 531 -17.64 -13.11 0.36
CA LEU A 531 -18.08 -12.55 1.64
C LEU A 531 -16.86 -12.00 2.40
N GLN A 532 -16.83 -10.68 2.61
CA GLN A 532 -15.71 -9.96 3.22
C GLN A 532 -16.21 -9.15 4.41
N LEU A 533 -15.87 -9.58 5.63
CA LEU A 533 -16.24 -8.94 6.91
C LEU A 533 -15.01 -8.61 7.77
N ALA A 534 -13.81 -8.69 7.18
CA ALA A 534 -12.52 -8.44 7.81
C ALA A 534 -12.45 -7.11 8.58
N GLY A 535 -11.63 -6.98 9.62
CA GLY A 535 -11.33 -5.68 10.24
C GLY A 535 -12.57 -5.03 10.89
N ASN A 536 -13.26 -5.76 11.76
CA ASN A 536 -14.47 -5.31 12.43
C ASN A 536 -14.49 -5.73 13.92
N LYS A 537 -15.58 -5.41 14.62
CA LYS A 537 -15.81 -5.72 16.04
C LYS A 537 -16.79 -6.91 16.20
N LEU A 538 -16.89 -7.79 15.19
CA LEU A 538 -17.82 -8.93 15.19
C LEU A 538 -17.35 -10.03 16.15
N LEU A 539 -18.29 -10.71 16.80
CA LEU A 539 -18.06 -11.63 17.92
C LEU A 539 -18.88 -12.91 17.82
N GLY A 540 -18.55 -13.89 18.67
CA GLY A 540 -19.23 -15.19 18.73
C GLY A 540 -18.65 -16.22 17.75
N ASN A 541 -19.30 -17.39 17.68
CA ASN A 541 -18.88 -18.46 16.78
C ASN A 541 -19.08 -18.10 15.29
N ILE A 542 -18.15 -18.52 14.43
CA ILE A 542 -18.34 -18.51 12.97
C ILE A 542 -19.58 -19.37 12.61
N PRO A 543 -20.61 -18.83 11.93
CA PRO A 543 -21.86 -19.56 11.72
C PRO A 543 -21.74 -20.75 10.78
N SER A 544 -22.32 -21.89 11.17
CA SER A 544 -22.31 -23.12 10.37
C SER A 544 -23.04 -23.01 9.03
N PHE A 545 -23.98 -22.05 8.86
CA PHE A 545 -24.69 -21.82 7.61
C PHE A 545 -23.78 -21.39 6.46
N ILE A 546 -22.57 -20.88 6.74
CA ILE A 546 -21.60 -20.49 5.71
C ILE A 546 -21.27 -21.69 4.80
N GLY A 547 -21.23 -22.90 5.36
CA GLY A 547 -21.09 -24.15 4.61
C GLY A 547 -22.19 -24.43 3.59
N ASN A 548 -23.35 -23.77 3.67
CA ASN A 548 -24.42 -23.91 2.69
C ASN A 548 -24.25 -22.95 1.49
N LEU A 549 -23.28 -22.03 1.53
CA LEU A 549 -22.96 -21.10 0.45
C LEU A 549 -22.08 -21.81 -0.59
N SER A 550 -22.69 -22.67 -1.39
CA SER A 550 -22.00 -23.59 -2.32
C SER A 550 -21.26 -22.91 -3.49
N GLN A 551 -21.51 -21.63 -3.72
CA GLN A 551 -20.81 -20.79 -4.72
C GLN A 551 -19.67 -19.95 -4.13
N LEU A 552 -19.47 -19.99 -2.80
CA LEU A 552 -18.50 -19.15 -2.10
C LEU A 552 -17.06 -19.53 -2.52
N TYR A 553 -16.38 -18.62 -3.22
CA TYR A 553 -14.97 -18.79 -3.62
C TYR A 553 -13.99 -17.93 -2.79
N TYR A 554 -14.48 -16.86 -2.17
CA TYR A 554 -13.71 -15.96 -1.33
C TYR A 554 -14.43 -15.72 -0.01
N LEU A 555 -13.77 -16.04 1.11
CA LEU A 555 -14.26 -15.77 2.46
C LEU A 555 -13.14 -15.13 3.29
N ASP A 556 -13.39 -13.92 3.79
CA ASP A 556 -12.49 -13.23 4.72
C ASP A 556 -13.26 -12.72 5.95
N LEU A 557 -12.88 -13.25 7.12
CA LEU A 557 -13.37 -12.88 8.44
C LEU A 557 -12.20 -12.46 9.37
N GLN A 558 -11.03 -12.11 8.84
CA GLN A 558 -9.84 -11.79 9.63
C GLN A 558 -10.03 -10.54 10.51
N LEU A 559 -9.13 -10.29 11.46
CA LEU A 559 -9.13 -9.05 12.28
C LEU A 559 -10.50 -8.78 12.93
N ASN A 560 -10.99 -9.74 13.70
CA ASN A 560 -12.29 -9.70 14.37
C ASN A 560 -12.19 -10.34 15.78
N MET A 561 -13.33 -10.52 16.45
CA MET A 561 -13.41 -11.15 17.76
C MET A 561 -14.14 -12.50 17.74
N PHE A 562 -14.16 -13.20 16.60
CA PHE A 562 -14.80 -14.51 16.49
C PHE A 562 -14.11 -15.53 17.40
N ASP A 563 -14.91 -16.33 18.11
CA ASP A 563 -14.45 -17.34 19.06
C ASP A 563 -15.10 -18.71 18.81
N GLY A 564 -15.07 -19.60 19.80
CA GLY A 564 -15.45 -21.00 19.62
C GLY A 564 -14.52 -21.75 18.65
N ASN A 565 -15.07 -22.72 17.91
CA ASN A 565 -14.32 -23.58 16.99
C ASN A 565 -14.67 -23.27 15.53
N ILE A 566 -13.73 -23.52 14.61
CA ILE A 566 -13.99 -23.52 13.16
C ILE A 566 -15.08 -24.56 12.83
N PRO A 567 -16.22 -24.19 12.19
CA PRO A 567 -17.30 -25.13 11.91
C PRO A 567 -16.92 -26.09 10.77
N PRO A 568 -17.01 -27.42 10.95
CA PRO A 568 -16.68 -28.40 9.90
C PRO A 568 -17.49 -28.26 8.61
N SER A 569 -18.66 -27.62 8.65
CA SER A 569 -19.50 -27.38 7.46
C SER A 569 -18.82 -26.51 6.40
N ILE A 570 -17.74 -25.78 6.72
CA ILE A 570 -16.93 -25.05 5.73
C ILE A 570 -16.38 -25.99 4.64
N GLY A 571 -16.15 -27.28 4.93
CA GLY A 571 -15.78 -28.28 3.92
C GLY A 571 -16.82 -28.51 2.82
N ASN A 572 -18.03 -27.99 2.96
CA ASN A 572 -19.07 -28.01 1.93
C ASN A 572 -18.93 -26.88 0.90
N CYS A 573 -18.13 -25.83 1.17
CA CYS A 573 -17.86 -24.72 0.25
C CYS A 573 -16.89 -25.17 -0.86
N GLN A 574 -17.31 -26.11 -1.70
CA GLN A 574 -16.44 -26.78 -2.69
C GLN A 574 -15.87 -25.86 -3.78
N GLN A 575 -16.27 -24.58 -3.86
CA GLN A 575 -15.69 -23.57 -4.75
C GLN A 575 -14.64 -22.67 -4.06
N LEU A 576 -14.38 -22.83 -2.76
CA LEU A 576 -13.53 -21.95 -1.96
C LEU A 576 -12.07 -21.95 -2.43
N GLN A 577 -11.57 -20.80 -2.87
CA GLN A 577 -10.20 -20.58 -3.35
C GLN A 577 -9.36 -19.77 -2.35
N TYR A 578 -10.00 -18.90 -1.56
CA TYR A 578 -9.41 -18.04 -0.55
C TYR A 578 -10.21 -18.16 0.76
N LEU A 579 -9.51 -18.44 1.86
CA LEU A 579 -10.07 -18.51 3.20
C LEU A 579 -9.12 -17.85 4.19
N ASP A 580 -9.55 -16.74 4.81
CA ASP A 580 -8.82 -16.05 5.88
C ASP A 580 -9.69 -15.87 7.13
N PHE A 581 -9.24 -16.46 8.24
CA PHE A 581 -9.81 -16.31 9.59
C PHE A 581 -8.75 -15.81 10.60
N SER A 582 -7.66 -15.24 10.12
CA SER A 582 -6.55 -14.84 10.98
C SER A 582 -6.90 -13.72 11.97
N GLN A 583 -6.08 -13.55 13.01
CA GLN A 583 -6.24 -12.46 13.99
C GLN A 583 -7.64 -12.44 14.62
N ASN A 584 -8.01 -13.58 15.21
CA ASN A 584 -9.29 -13.83 15.87
C ASN A 584 -9.05 -14.58 17.21
N LYS A 585 -10.12 -15.08 17.84
CA LYS A 585 -10.08 -15.77 19.15
C LYS A 585 -10.45 -17.26 19.05
N LEU A 586 -10.31 -17.85 17.85
CA LEU A 586 -10.73 -19.23 17.54
C LEU A 586 -9.90 -20.27 18.32
N ARG A 587 -10.54 -21.37 18.68
CA ARG A 587 -10.06 -22.44 19.57
C ARG A 587 -10.38 -23.82 18.99
N GLY A 588 -9.99 -24.87 19.72
CA GLY A 588 -10.20 -26.26 19.32
C GLY A 588 -9.20 -26.69 18.26
N THR A 589 -9.59 -27.63 17.40
CA THR A 589 -8.77 -28.18 16.32
C THR A 589 -9.22 -27.68 14.95
N ILE A 590 -8.32 -27.65 13.96
CA ILE A 590 -8.69 -27.39 12.56
C ILE A 590 -9.44 -28.62 12.02
N PRO A 591 -10.68 -28.48 11.51
CA PRO A 591 -11.44 -29.63 11.00
C PRO A 591 -10.78 -30.28 9.79
N LEU A 592 -10.83 -31.61 9.71
CA LEU A 592 -10.35 -32.39 8.55
C LEU A 592 -11.06 -31.97 7.25
N GLU A 593 -12.28 -31.49 7.39
CA GLU A 593 -13.17 -30.97 6.35
C GLU A 593 -12.58 -29.78 5.60
N VAL A 594 -11.80 -28.91 6.26
CA VAL A 594 -11.14 -27.75 5.62
C VAL A 594 -10.08 -28.24 4.62
N PHE A 595 -9.30 -29.25 4.99
CA PHE A 595 -8.24 -29.81 4.13
C PHE A 595 -8.79 -30.62 2.94
N LYS A 596 -10.08 -31.00 2.96
CA LYS A 596 -10.75 -31.66 1.82
C LYS A 596 -11.11 -30.67 0.69
N LEU A 597 -11.00 -29.37 0.91
CA LEU A 597 -11.28 -28.31 -0.08
C LEU A 597 -10.16 -28.22 -1.13
N SER A 598 -10.09 -29.19 -2.05
CA SER A 598 -9.09 -29.22 -3.13
C SER A 598 -9.14 -28.03 -4.11
N SER A 599 -10.18 -27.19 -4.01
CA SER A 599 -10.36 -25.91 -4.69
C SER A 599 -9.53 -24.76 -4.07
N LEU A 600 -9.09 -24.88 -2.82
CA LEU A 600 -8.23 -23.89 -2.17
C LEU A 600 -6.93 -23.76 -2.96
N SER A 601 -6.72 -22.56 -3.50
CA SER A 601 -5.71 -22.29 -4.53
C SER A 601 -4.96 -20.98 -4.29
N ASN A 602 -5.59 -19.98 -3.66
CA ASN A 602 -4.92 -18.73 -3.30
C ASN A 602 -4.36 -18.79 -1.88
N LEU A 603 -5.23 -18.88 -0.86
CA LEU A 603 -4.86 -18.74 0.55
C LEU A 603 -5.71 -19.63 1.47
N LEU A 604 -5.05 -20.25 2.45
CA LEU A 604 -5.65 -20.73 3.70
C LEU A 604 -4.86 -20.11 4.85
N ASN A 605 -5.44 -19.10 5.50
CA ASN A 605 -4.83 -18.37 6.61
C ASN A 605 -5.68 -18.51 7.87
N LEU A 606 -5.09 -19.11 8.90
CA LEU A 606 -5.68 -19.33 10.23
C LEU A 606 -4.76 -18.77 11.33
N SER A 607 -3.80 -17.91 10.97
CA SER A 607 -2.76 -17.40 11.88
C SER A 607 -3.31 -16.54 13.02
N HIS A 608 -2.50 -16.28 14.05
CA HIS A 608 -2.86 -15.39 15.16
C HIS A 608 -4.22 -15.76 15.80
N ASN A 609 -4.34 -17.01 16.24
CA ASN A 609 -5.52 -17.56 16.90
C ASN A 609 -5.08 -18.44 18.09
N PHE A 610 -6.01 -19.17 18.72
CA PHE A 610 -5.72 -20.11 19.80
C PHE A 610 -5.95 -21.57 19.39
N LEU A 611 -5.84 -21.88 18.09
CA LEU A 611 -6.04 -23.22 17.53
C LEU A 611 -4.98 -24.20 18.05
N SER A 612 -5.36 -25.46 18.18
CA SER A 612 -4.61 -26.49 18.90
C SER A 612 -4.76 -27.87 18.23
N GLY A 613 -4.04 -28.86 18.73
CA GLY A 613 -3.99 -30.20 18.12
C GLY A 613 -2.89 -30.33 17.07
N ILE A 614 -2.97 -31.41 16.29
CA ILE A 614 -2.00 -31.69 15.22
C ILE A 614 -2.43 -31.07 13.89
N LEU A 615 -1.46 -30.67 13.05
CA LEU A 615 -1.73 -30.47 11.63
C LEU A 615 -1.97 -31.86 11.00
N PRO A 616 -3.12 -32.13 10.37
CA PRO A 616 -3.46 -33.49 9.94
C PRO A 616 -2.82 -33.83 8.59
N ARG A 617 -2.56 -35.12 8.35
CA ARG A 617 -1.98 -35.62 7.07
C ARG A 617 -2.84 -35.26 5.85
N GLU A 618 -4.13 -35.05 6.05
CA GLU A 618 -5.10 -34.63 5.05
C GLU A 618 -4.72 -33.27 4.42
N VAL A 619 -3.80 -32.48 5.01
CA VAL A 619 -3.21 -31.27 4.38
C VAL A 619 -2.69 -31.49 2.96
N GLY A 620 -2.14 -32.68 2.66
CA GLY A 620 -1.66 -33.06 1.32
C GLY A 620 -2.75 -33.17 0.24
N MET A 621 -4.03 -33.09 0.61
CA MET A 621 -5.15 -32.98 -0.34
C MET A 621 -5.24 -31.59 -0.98
N LEU A 622 -4.64 -30.56 -0.37
CA LEU A 622 -4.59 -29.19 -0.87
C LEU A 622 -3.49 -29.04 -1.95
N LYS A 623 -3.64 -29.73 -3.09
CA LYS A 623 -2.59 -29.80 -4.13
C LYS A 623 -2.39 -28.49 -4.93
N ASN A 624 -3.43 -27.65 -4.91
CA ASN A 624 -3.51 -26.40 -5.67
C ASN A 624 -3.15 -25.15 -4.85
N ILE A 625 -3.00 -25.27 -3.52
CA ILE A 625 -2.86 -24.11 -2.63
C ILE A 625 -1.56 -23.33 -2.87
N GLY A 626 -1.65 -22.02 -3.03
CA GLY A 626 -0.50 -21.12 -3.17
C GLY A 626 0.09 -20.66 -1.84
N ALA A 627 -0.72 -20.44 -0.81
CA ALA A 627 -0.27 -20.01 0.51
C ALA A 627 -1.02 -20.73 1.65
N LEU A 628 -0.26 -21.25 2.62
CA LEU A 628 -0.77 -21.87 3.84
C LEU A 628 -0.12 -21.20 5.06
N ASP A 629 -0.94 -20.57 5.89
CA ASP A 629 -0.51 -19.95 7.14
C ASP A 629 -1.36 -20.45 8.32
N VAL A 630 -0.68 -21.05 9.30
CA VAL A 630 -1.26 -21.47 10.59
C VAL A 630 -0.35 -21.02 11.76
N SER A 631 0.43 -19.96 11.54
CA SER A 631 1.39 -19.41 12.49
C SER A 631 0.74 -18.75 13.72
N GLU A 632 1.53 -18.50 14.78
CA GLU A 632 1.09 -17.80 16.00
C GLU A 632 -0.20 -18.45 16.59
N ASN A 633 -0.08 -19.75 16.90
CA ASN A 633 -1.14 -20.63 17.38
C ASN A 633 -0.56 -21.65 18.41
N HIS A 634 -1.36 -22.64 18.82
CA HIS A 634 -0.97 -23.71 19.77
C HIS A 634 -0.91 -25.11 19.11
N LEU A 635 -0.64 -25.19 17.81
CA LEU A 635 -0.51 -26.48 17.11
C LEU A 635 0.74 -27.23 17.56
N TYR A 636 0.68 -28.57 17.59
CA TYR A 636 1.77 -29.43 18.07
C TYR A 636 1.89 -30.72 17.25
N GLY A 637 2.90 -31.53 17.53
CA GLY A 637 3.17 -32.77 16.81
C GLY A 637 4.10 -32.56 15.61
N ASP A 638 4.36 -33.65 14.88
CA ASP A 638 5.20 -33.62 13.69
C ASP A 638 4.52 -32.85 12.54
N ILE A 639 5.31 -32.15 11.72
CA ILE A 639 4.81 -31.60 10.45
C ILE A 639 4.54 -32.78 9.49
N PRO A 640 3.33 -32.96 8.94
CA PRO A 640 3.02 -34.13 8.13
C PRO A 640 3.83 -34.22 6.84
N THR A 641 4.42 -35.38 6.55
CA THR A 641 5.17 -35.62 5.30
C THR A 641 4.32 -35.43 4.03
N THR A 642 3.00 -35.56 4.13
CA THR A 642 2.05 -35.31 3.03
C THR A 642 2.00 -33.84 2.59
N ILE A 643 2.56 -32.89 3.35
CA ILE A 643 2.64 -31.48 2.94
C ILE A 643 3.43 -31.29 1.63
N GLY A 644 4.32 -32.22 1.29
CA GLY A 644 5.01 -32.24 -0.01
C GLY A 644 4.11 -32.54 -1.23
N GLU A 645 2.85 -32.95 -1.00
CA GLU A 645 1.84 -33.12 -2.07
C GLU A 645 1.16 -31.79 -2.45
N CYS A 646 1.37 -30.71 -1.70
CA CYS A 646 0.88 -29.36 -1.99
C CYS A 646 1.68 -28.71 -3.13
N THR A 647 1.69 -29.31 -4.33
CA THR A 647 2.66 -28.99 -5.42
C THR A 647 2.66 -27.54 -5.91
N SER A 648 1.63 -26.76 -5.58
CA SER A 648 1.49 -25.35 -5.96
C SER A 648 1.95 -24.36 -4.87
N LEU A 649 2.35 -24.84 -3.70
CA LEU A 649 2.64 -24.03 -2.51
C LEU A 649 3.85 -23.10 -2.73
N GLU A 650 3.61 -21.79 -2.67
CA GLU A 650 4.63 -20.75 -2.72
C GLU A 650 5.00 -20.19 -1.33
N TYR A 651 4.05 -20.15 -0.39
CA TYR A 651 4.24 -19.62 0.97
C TYR A 651 3.77 -20.63 2.03
N LEU A 652 4.67 -21.01 2.93
CA LEU A 652 4.37 -21.89 4.07
C LEU A 652 4.82 -21.22 5.38
N LEU A 653 3.84 -20.91 6.23
CA LEU A 653 4.03 -20.17 7.48
C LEU A 653 3.49 -21.01 8.65
N LEU A 654 4.40 -21.61 9.41
CA LEU A 654 4.13 -22.48 10.57
C LEU A 654 4.73 -21.91 11.87
N GLN A 655 5.30 -20.70 11.83
CA GLN A 655 6.07 -20.12 12.93
C GLN A 655 5.25 -19.89 14.20
N ALA A 656 5.91 -19.83 15.35
CA ALA A 656 5.28 -19.61 16.66
C ALA A 656 4.15 -20.61 16.97
N ASN A 657 4.52 -21.88 17.01
CA ASN A 657 3.68 -23.01 17.40
C ASN A 657 4.51 -23.94 18.32
N PHE A 658 3.99 -25.14 18.58
CA PHE A 658 4.68 -26.20 19.32
C PHE A 658 5.00 -27.42 18.44
N PHE A 659 5.14 -27.25 17.11
CA PHE A 659 5.52 -28.34 16.20
C PHE A 659 6.87 -28.93 16.61
N ASN A 660 6.96 -30.26 16.61
CA ASN A 660 8.16 -31.00 16.97
C ASN A 660 8.49 -32.06 15.89
N GLY A 661 9.30 -33.06 16.23
CA GLY A 661 9.82 -34.00 15.24
C GLY A 661 10.90 -33.36 14.35
N THR A 662 11.02 -33.84 13.12
CA THR A 662 12.04 -33.39 12.14
C THR A 662 11.40 -32.63 10.98
N ILE A 663 12.18 -31.78 10.30
CA ILE A 663 11.74 -31.08 9.09
C ILE A 663 11.49 -32.12 7.98
N PRO A 664 10.28 -32.25 7.40
CA PRO A 664 9.98 -33.30 6.43
C PRO A 664 10.80 -33.20 5.15
N SER A 665 11.45 -34.30 4.77
CA SER A 665 12.22 -34.41 3.51
C SER A 665 11.40 -34.13 2.25
N THR A 666 10.08 -34.31 2.33
CA THR A 666 9.12 -34.03 1.27
C THR A 666 8.91 -32.53 1.00
N LEU A 667 9.35 -31.63 1.88
CA LEU A 667 9.38 -30.19 1.55
C LEU A 667 10.31 -29.90 0.35
N ALA A 668 11.34 -30.73 0.12
CA ALA A 668 12.21 -30.63 -1.04
C ALA A 668 11.53 -30.94 -2.39
N SER A 669 10.32 -31.52 -2.42
CA SER A 669 9.54 -31.68 -3.67
C SER A 669 8.70 -30.46 -4.04
N LEU A 670 8.58 -29.46 -3.17
CA LEU A 670 7.80 -28.25 -3.39
C LEU A 670 8.54 -27.24 -4.28
N LYS A 671 8.60 -27.54 -5.58
CA LYS A 671 9.30 -26.75 -6.61
C LYS A 671 8.79 -25.31 -6.79
N SER A 672 7.66 -24.97 -6.17
CA SER A 672 7.03 -23.65 -6.22
C SER A 672 7.36 -22.80 -4.98
N LEU A 673 7.95 -23.38 -3.94
CA LEU A 673 8.09 -22.77 -2.61
C LEU A 673 9.09 -21.61 -2.60
N ARG A 674 8.59 -20.41 -2.31
CA ARG A 674 9.34 -19.14 -2.29
C ARG A 674 9.62 -18.63 -0.87
N TYR A 675 8.73 -18.93 0.06
CA TYR A 675 8.80 -18.48 1.45
C TYR A 675 8.47 -19.63 2.39
N LEU A 676 9.37 -19.93 3.32
CA LEU A 676 9.21 -20.96 4.34
C LEU A 676 9.62 -20.39 5.70
N ASP A 677 8.66 -20.29 6.63
CA ASP A 677 8.93 -19.94 8.03
C ASP A 677 8.43 -21.04 8.97
N LEU A 678 9.37 -21.66 9.68
CA LEU A 678 9.19 -22.70 10.68
C LEU A 678 9.68 -22.22 12.06
N SER A 679 10.00 -20.93 12.21
CA SER A 679 10.69 -20.42 13.40
C SER A 679 9.84 -20.46 14.67
N ARG A 680 10.48 -20.33 15.84
CA ARG A 680 9.80 -20.34 17.15
C ARG A 680 8.94 -21.61 17.34
N ASN A 681 9.54 -22.77 17.12
CA ASN A 681 8.92 -24.10 17.26
C ASN A 681 9.83 -25.02 18.10
N ARG A 682 9.56 -26.33 18.09
CA ARG A 682 10.31 -27.38 18.82
C ARG A 682 10.90 -28.43 17.87
N LEU A 683 11.21 -28.05 16.62
CA LEU A 683 11.76 -28.95 15.60
C LEU A 683 13.18 -29.39 15.96
N THR A 684 13.53 -30.62 15.60
CA THR A 684 14.77 -31.32 15.96
C THR A 684 15.44 -31.97 14.75
N GLY A 685 16.67 -32.45 14.93
CA GLY A 685 17.43 -33.14 13.90
C GLY A 685 18.06 -32.19 12.88
N SER A 686 18.52 -32.75 11.75
CA SER A 686 19.34 -32.05 10.76
C SER A 686 18.55 -31.40 9.63
N ILE A 687 19.09 -30.29 9.14
CA ILE A 687 18.65 -29.64 7.90
C ILE A 687 19.01 -30.57 6.74
N LEU A 688 18.05 -30.81 5.84
CA LEU A 688 18.20 -31.81 4.78
C LEU A 688 18.75 -31.19 3.49
N ASP A 689 19.80 -31.79 2.92
CA ASP A 689 20.42 -31.37 1.65
C ASP A 689 19.43 -31.21 0.49
N GLY A 690 18.31 -31.93 0.51
CA GLY A 690 17.24 -31.78 -0.46
C GLY A 690 16.75 -30.33 -0.60
N MET A 691 16.76 -29.54 0.49
CA MET A 691 16.32 -28.14 0.51
C MET A 691 17.20 -27.22 -0.35
N GLN A 692 18.47 -27.58 -0.59
CA GLN A 692 19.36 -26.85 -1.50
C GLN A 692 18.81 -26.78 -2.95
N ASN A 693 17.99 -27.75 -3.33
CA ASN A 693 17.49 -27.89 -4.70
C ASN A 693 16.23 -27.05 -4.99
N ILE A 694 15.67 -26.36 -4.00
CA ILE A 694 14.50 -25.49 -4.17
C ILE A 694 14.96 -24.14 -4.76
N SER A 695 15.34 -24.13 -6.03
CA SER A 695 15.95 -22.99 -6.74
C SER A 695 15.13 -21.69 -6.81
N VAL A 696 13.87 -21.69 -6.36
CA VAL A 696 12.99 -20.51 -6.28
C VAL A 696 12.73 -20.02 -4.85
N LEU A 697 13.30 -20.70 -3.85
CA LEU A 697 13.18 -20.34 -2.43
C LEU A 697 13.95 -19.04 -2.16
N LYS A 698 13.22 -17.99 -1.78
CA LYS A 698 13.75 -16.66 -1.47
C LYS A 698 13.85 -16.40 0.03
N HIS A 699 13.07 -17.06 0.86
CA HIS A 699 13.11 -16.87 2.29
C HIS A 699 13.00 -18.19 3.03
N LEU A 700 13.96 -18.45 3.91
CA LEU A 700 13.95 -19.60 4.81
C LEU A 700 14.24 -19.14 6.24
N ASN A 701 13.23 -19.20 7.10
CA ASN A 701 13.39 -18.93 8.53
C ASN A 701 13.12 -20.20 9.33
N ILE A 702 14.15 -20.70 10.00
CA ILE A 702 14.12 -21.87 10.89
C ILE A 702 14.66 -21.54 12.29
N SER A 703 14.80 -20.24 12.59
CA SER A 703 15.31 -19.72 13.86
C SER A 703 14.49 -20.16 15.09
N TYR A 704 15.12 -20.21 16.26
CA TYR A 704 14.49 -20.60 17.53
C TYR A 704 13.79 -21.97 17.46
N ASN A 705 14.57 -22.99 17.12
CA ASN A 705 14.23 -24.41 17.15
C ASN A 705 15.37 -25.20 17.86
N MET A 706 15.32 -26.53 17.84
CA MET A 706 16.33 -27.43 18.41
C MET A 706 17.05 -28.24 17.31
N LEU A 707 17.35 -27.60 16.17
CA LEU A 707 18.02 -28.23 15.03
C LEU A 707 19.52 -28.41 15.28
N GLU A 708 20.11 -29.44 14.66
CA GLU A 708 21.50 -29.85 14.89
C GLU A 708 22.23 -30.33 13.62
N GLY A 709 23.56 -30.22 13.62
CA GLY A 709 24.42 -30.71 12.55
C GLY A 709 24.81 -29.65 11.52
N GLU A 710 25.32 -30.11 10.38
CA GLU A 710 25.91 -29.25 9.35
C GLU A 710 24.84 -28.52 8.55
N ILE A 711 25.03 -27.21 8.33
CA ILE A 711 24.19 -26.45 7.42
C ILE A 711 24.72 -26.59 5.98
N PRO A 712 23.85 -26.93 5.01
CA PRO A 712 24.08 -26.74 3.59
C PRO A 712 24.75 -25.42 3.16
N ILE A 713 25.37 -25.43 1.97
CA ILE A 713 25.98 -24.25 1.33
C ILE A 713 25.38 -23.86 -0.03
N GLY A 714 24.57 -24.73 -0.64
CA GLY A 714 23.91 -24.49 -1.92
C GLY A 714 22.45 -24.03 -1.80
N GLY A 715 21.89 -23.53 -2.90
CA GLY A 715 20.53 -23.00 -2.94
C GLY A 715 20.39 -21.75 -2.06
N VAL A 716 19.27 -21.64 -1.33
CA VAL A 716 18.98 -20.51 -0.44
C VAL A 716 20.09 -20.29 0.61
N PHE A 717 20.74 -21.36 1.08
CA PHE A 717 21.81 -21.31 2.08
C PHE A 717 23.11 -20.65 1.59
N GLY A 718 23.22 -20.39 0.28
CA GLY A 718 24.31 -19.60 -0.30
C GLY A 718 24.18 -18.08 -0.07
N ASP A 719 23.06 -17.60 0.46
CA ASP A 719 22.81 -16.18 0.74
C ASP A 719 22.29 -15.98 2.17
N ALA A 720 23.15 -15.43 3.04
CA ALA A 720 22.83 -15.16 4.44
C ALA A 720 21.76 -14.07 4.64
N SER A 721 21.41 -13.28 3.61
CA SER A 721 20.29 -12.33 3.69
C SER A 721 18.93 -13.01 3.53
N GLN A 722 18.89 -14.20 2.93
CA GLN A 722 17.67 -14.97 2.63
C GLN A 722 17.40 -16.09 3.66
N VAL A 723 18.30 -16.32 4.62
CA VAL A 723 18.24 -17.44 5.58
C VAL A 723 18.38 -16.98 7.04
N ALA A 724 17.41 -17.30 7.88
CA ALA A 724 17.41 -17.03 9.31
C ALA A 724 17.45 -18.33 10.14
N ILE A 725 18.56 -18.55 10.85
CA ILE A 725 18.89 -19.80 11.58
C ILE A 725 19.13 -19.61 13.09
N ILE A 726 19.18 -18.36 13.56
CA ILE A 726 19.60 -17.98 14.92
C ILE A 726 18.82 -18.72 16.01
N GLY A 727 19.47 -19.04 17.14
CA GLY A 727 18.83 -19.73 18.28
C GLY A 727 18.75 -21.27 18.16
N ASN A 728 19.32 -21.86 17.10
CA ASN A 728 19.57 -23.31 17.03
C ASN A 728 21.02 -23.58 17.46
N HIS A 729 21.24 -23.99 18.71
CA HIS A 729 22.57 -24.04 19.32
C HIS A 729 23.51 -25.15 18.81
N ASN A 730 22.96 -26.19 18.16
CA ASN A 730 23.72 -27.36 17.72
C ASN A 730 24.05 -27.35 16.21
N LEU A 731 23.80 -26.24 15.50
CA LEU A 731 24.15 -26.09 14.08
C LEU A 731 25.63 -25.69 13.89
N CYS A 732 26.24 -26.19 12.82
CA CYS A 732 27.64 -25.96 12.48
C CYS A 732 27.84 -25.84 10.95
N GLY A 733 29.02 -25.39 10.50
CA GLY A 733 29.35 -25.31 9.07
C GLY A 733 28.61 -24.19 8.33
N GLY A 734 28.11 -24.47 7.13
CA GLY A 734 27.49 -23.46 6.25
C GLY A 734 28.48 -22.45 5.67
N ILE A 735 27.96 -21.37 5.08
CA ILE A 735 28.78 -20.26 4.56
C ILE A 735 29.30 -19.36 5.68
N SER A 736 30.48 -18.75 5.48
CA SER A 736 31.16 -17.89 6.48
C SER A 736 30.28 -16.79 7.08
N GLN A 737 29.37 -16.22 6.29
CA GLN A 737 28.46 -15.14 6.65
C GLN A 737 27.43 -15.55 7.72
N LEU A 738 27.23 -16.85 7.95
CA LEU A 738 26.33 -17.37 8.98
C LEU A 738 26.99 -17.43 10.39
N HIS A 739 28.30 -17.19 10.50
CA HIS A 739 29.04 -17.09 11.76
C HIS A 739 28.92 -18.33 12.69
N LEU A 740 28.76 -19.52 12.11
CA LEU A 740 28.63 -20.78 12.84
C LEU A 740 29.99 -21.42 13.20
N PRO A 741 30.02 -22.26 14.25
CA PRO A 741 31.21 -23.06 14.56
C PRO A 741 31.49 -24.10 13.45
N PRO A 742 32.75 -24.48 13.22
CA PRO A 742 33.09 -25.58 12.29
C PRO A 742 32.60 -26.93 12.83
N CYS A 743 32.07 -27.78 11.96
CA CYS A 743 31.59 -29.11 12.36
C CYS A 743 32.74 -30.03 12.81
N PRO A 744 32.52 -30.88 13.84
CA PRO A 744 33.56 -31.78 14.35
C PRO A 744 33.95 -32.86 13.34
N LEU A 745 35.23 -32.89 12.96
CA LEU A 745 35.80 -33.81 11.98
C LEU A 745 35.65 -35.29 12.40
N LYS A 746 34.76 -36.02 11.74
CA LYS A 746 34.57 -37.48 11.92
C LYS A 746 35.74 -38.26 11.29
N GLY A 747 36.84 -38.38 12.04
CA GLY A 747 38.00 -39.19 11.66
C GLY A 747 37.67 -40.67 11.48
N LYS A 748 38.19 -41.29 10.42
CA LYS A 748 37.99 -42.72 10.12
C LYS A 748 38.69 -43.60 11.15
N ILE A 749 37.99 -44.59 11.69
CA ILE A 749 38.57 -45.57 12.62
C ILE A 749 39.25 -46.70 11.83
N GLN A 750 40.58 -46.79 11.93
CA GLN A 750 41.33 -48.05 11.81
C GLN A 750 42.32 -48.15 12.97
N ALA A 751 42.63 -49.38 13.37
CA ALA A 751 43.06 -49.67 14.74
C ALA A 751 44.59 -49.69 14.94
N GLN A 752 45.02 -49.35 16.17
CA GLN A 752 46.17 -49.98 16.81
C GLN A 752 46.04 -49.96 18.34
N HIS A 753 45.64 -51.10 18.92
CA HIS A 753 45.80 -51.34 20.35
C HIS A 753 47.29 -51.56 20.65
N HIS A 754 47.94 -50.73 21.49
CA HIS A 754 49.08 -51.18 22.31
C HIS A 754 49.54 -50.27 23.47
N LYS A 755 48.82 -49.20 23.85
CA LYS A 755 49.23 -48.26 24.93
C LYS A 755 48.39 -48.27 26.23
N ILE A 756 47.47 -49.22 26.42
CA ILE A 756 46.53 -49.22 27.57
C ILE A 756 47.11 -49.85 28.86
N LYS A 757 48.06 -50.80 28.78
CA LYS A 757 48.53 -51.56 29.96
C LYS A 757 49.31 -50.75 31.02
N LEU A 758 49.85 -49.57 30.70
CA LEU A 758 50.65 -48.79 31.66
C LEU A 758 49.78 -47.89 32.57
N ILE A 759 48.64 -47.42 32.06
CA ILE A 759 47.78 -46.44 32.76
C ILE A 759 46.99 -47.10 33.91
N ALA A 760 46.57 -48.37 33.73
CA ALA A 760 45.73 -49.09 34.69
C ALA A 760 46.39 -49.26 36.09
N VAL A 761 47.72 -49.40 36.14
CA VAL A 761 48.47 -49.54 37.40
C VAL A 761 48.43 -48.25 38.22
N ILE A 762 48.55 -47.09 37.54
CA ILE A 762 48.59 -45.76 38.17
C ILE A 762 47.21 -45.42 38.79
N ILE A 763 46.12 -45.73 38.07
CA ILE A 763 44.74 -45.46 38.54
C ILE A 763 44.41 -46.26 39.81
N SER A 764 44.92 -47.48 39.95
CA SER A 764 44.67 -48.34 41.13
C SER A 764 45.18 -47.69 42.43
N VAL A 765 46.43 -47.18 42.42
CA VAL A 765 47.04 -46.52 43.58
C VAL A 765 46.33 -45.21 43.94
N ILE A 766 45.96 -44.42 42.94
CA ILE A 766 45.24 -43.15 43.12
C ILE A 766 43.86 -43.40 43.75
N SER A 767 43.13 -44.41 43.29
CA SER A 767 41.78 -44.75 43.81
C SER A 767 41.80 -45.12 45.30
N PHE A 768 42.79 -45.90 45.74
CA PHE A 768 42.93 -46.29 47.15
C PHE A 768 43.21 -45.08 48.07
N LEU A 769 44.07 -44.15 47.63
CA LEU A 769 44.36 -42.91 48.35
C LEU A 769 43.15 -41.97 48.40
N LEU A 770 42.36 -41.89 47.31
CA LEU A 770 41.12 -41.09 47.27
C LEU A 770 40.06 -41.61 48.25
N ILE A 771 39.90 -42.93 48.40
CA ILE A 771 38.93 -43.52 49.35
C ILE A 771 39.34 -43.23 50.80
N LEU A 772 40.63 -43.33 51.14
CA LEU A 772 41.12 -42.98 52.48
C LEU A 772 40.95 -41.47 52.77
N SER A 773 41.20 -40.62 51.77
CA SER A 773 40.93 -39.18 51.84
C SER A 773 39.43 -38.86 52.03
N LEU A 774 38.54 -39.61 51.37
CA LEU A 774 37.09 -39.41 51.47
C LEU A 774 36.57 -39.61 52.90
N LEU A 775 37.06 -40.63 53.61
CA LEU A 775 36.68 -40.88 55.01
C LEU A 775 37.15 -39.77 55.95
N ILE A 776 38.35 -39.21 55.71
CA ILE A 776 38.90 -38.09 56.49
C ILE A 776 38.14 -36.79 56.17
N THR A 777 37.79 -36.54 54.91
CA THR A 777 37.03 -35.34 54.52
C THR A 777 35.58 -35.37 55.04
N ILE A 778 34.93 -36.54 55.16
CA ILE A 778 33.61 -36.65 55.82
C ILE A 778 33.69 -36.23 57.31
N TYR A 779 34.78 -36.55 58.01
CA TYR A 779 35.03 -36.09 59.38
C TYR A 779 35.24 -34.57 59.45
N TRP A 780 35.97 -33.97 58.50
CA TRP A 780 36.25 -32.53 58.46
C TRP A 780 35.09 -31.67 57.91
N MET A 781 34.23 -32.19 57.03
CA MET A 781 33.10 -31.45 56.44
C MET A 781 32.01 -31.06 57.46
N ARG A 782 32.11 -31.51 58.72
CA ARG A 782 31.34 -30.92 59.84
C ARG A 782 31.82 -29.52 60.27
N ARG A 783 32.83 -28.91 59.62
CA ARG A 783 33.25 -27.51 59.86
C ARG A 783 33.46 -26.70 58.56
N ARG A 784 32.60 -25.66 58.41
CA ARG A 784 32.76 -24.42 57.60
C ARG A 784 33.04 -24.52 56.09
N ASN A 785 31.94 -24.38 55.31
CA ASN A 785 31.65 -23.26 54.39
C ASN A 785 32.65 -22.71 53.34
N GLN A 786 32.07 -22.45 52.15
CA GLN A 786 32.38 -21.46 51.09
C GLN A 786 33.39 -21.77 49.94
N LYS A 787 32.83 -21.83 48.70
CA LYS A 787 33.21 -21.05 47.48
C LYS A 787 34.45 -21.46 46.65
N ARG A 788 34.52 -21.22 45.30
CA ARG A 788 33.54 -20.89 44.21
C ARG A 788 34.22 -20.99 42.82
N PHE A 789 33.45 -20.82 41.74
CA PHE A 789 33.84 -20.26 40.40
C PHE A 789 34.65 -21.13 39.40
N SER A 790 34.49 -21.04 38.06
CA SER A 790 33.56 -20.29 37.16
C SER A 790 33.20 -21.14 35.89
N ASP A 791 32.96 -20.73 34.62
CA ASP A 791 32.76 -19.49 33.78
C ASP A 791 32.16 -19.97 32.40
N SER A 792 31.91 -19.16 31.35
CA SER A 792 31.02 -17.99 31.14
C SER A 792 30.97 -17.63 29.61
N PRO A 793 29.86 -17.09 29.04
CA PRO A 793 29.81 -16.59 27.66
C PRO A 793 30.21 -15.10 27.54
N THR A 794 30.62 -14.67 26.33
CA THR A 794 31.32 -13.39 26.11
C THR A 794 30.44 -12.13 26.16
N ILE A 795 30.88 -11.14 26.96
CA ILE A 795 30.44 -9.74 26.96
C ILE A 795 31.72 -8.88 26.96
N ASP A 796 32.31 -8.68 25.78
CA ASP A 796 33.76 -8.38 25.67
C ASP A 796 34.21 -6.95 26.04
N GLN A 797 33.32 -6.08 26.53
CA GLN A 797 33.64 -4.66 26.78
C GLN A 797 32.99 -4.03 28.04
N LEU A 798 32.26 -4.78 28.86
CA LEU A 798 31.79 -4.33 30.18
C LEU A 798 32.44 -5.21 31.25
N ALA A 799 33.05 -4.59 32.27
CA ALA A 799 33.74 -5.30 33.33
C ALA A 799 32.73 -6.01 34.25
N MET A 800 32.42 -7.27 33.97
CA MET A 800 31.33 -8.02 34.61
C MET A 800 31.50 -8.14 36.14
N VAL A 801 30.44 -7.83 36.88
CA VAL A 801 30.38 -7.97 38.34
C VAL A 801 29.74 -9.30 38.74
N SER A 802 30.24 -9.90 39.83
CA SER A 802 29.80 -11.21 40.29
C SER A 802 28.57 -11.15 41.20
N TYR A 803 27.69 -12.16 41.12
CA TYR A 803 26.49 -12.28 41.97
C TYR A 803 26.79 -12.20 43.48
N GLN A 804 27.99 -12.61 43.95
CA GLN A 804 28.35 -12.50 45.36
C GLN A 804 28.54 -11.05 45.80
N ASP A 805 29.07 -10.22 44.91
CA ASP A 805 29.53 -8.89 45.26
C ASP A 805 28.34 -7.93 45.14
N LEU A 806 27.40 -8.22 44.22
CA LEU A 806 26.02 -7.74 44.30
C LEU A 806 25.32 -8.18 45.60
N HIS A 807 25.27 -9.48 45.90
CA HIS A 807 24.59 -10.00 47.11
C HIS A 807 25.24 -9.48 48.42
N ARG A 808 26.53 -9.12 48.42
CA ARG A 808 27.15 -8.43 49.56
C ARG A 808 26.72 -6.96 49.58
N GLY A 809 26.89 -6.26 48.46
CA GLY A 809 26.63 -4.82 48.36
C GLY A 809 25.19 -4.42 48.62
N THR A 810 24.21 -5.27 48.31
CA THR A 810 22.77 -5.03 48.56
C THR A 810 22.26 -5.63 49.88
N ASN A 811 23.14 -6.11 50.76
CA ASN A 811 22.80 -6.87 51.97
C ASN A 811 21.83 -8.04 51.69
N GLY A 812 22.17 -8.90 50.74
CA GLY A 812 21.35 -10.04 50.33
C GLY A 812 20.10 -9.69 49.54
N PHE A 813 20.07 -8.53 48.89
CA PHE A 813 18.89 -7.92 48.29
C PHE A 813 17.78 -7.67 49.34
N SER A 814 18.19 -7.14 50.51
CA SER A 814 17.28 -6.77 51.59
C SER A 814 16.21 -5.78 51.09
N THR A 815 15.00 -5.89 51.64
CA THR A 815 13.92 -4.91 51.42
C THR A 815 14.29 -3.52 51.95
N GLU A 816 15.21 -3.41 52.91
CA GLU A 816 15.77 -2.14 53.40
C GLU A 816 16.54 -1.38 52.30
N ASN A 817 17.07 -2.10 51.32
CA ASN A 817 17.81 -1.57 50.17
C ASN A 817 16.95 -1.47 48.90
N LEU A 818 15.67 -1.86 48.92
CA LEU A 818 14.79 -1.81 47.76
C LEU A 818 14.38 -0.37 47.46
N ILE A 819 14.88 0.21 46.36
CA ILE A 819 14.59 1.59 45.95
C ILE A 819 13.53 1.69 44.85
N GLY A 820 13.13 0.57 44.24
CA GLY A 820 12.00 0.53 43.30
C GLY A 820 11.70 -0.88 42.78
N SER A 821 10.51 -1.10 42.27
CA SER A 821 10.11 -2.36 41.62
C SER A 821 9.14 -2.13 40.48
N GLY A 822 9.34 -2.79 39.34
CA GLY A 822 8.60 -2.50 38.11
C GLY A 822 8.24 -3.73 37.27
N GLY A 823 7.96 -3.46 36.00
CA GLY A 823 7.45 -4.45 35.04
C GLY A 823 8.31 -5.70 34.96
N PHE A 824 9.63 -5.56 34.85
CA PHE A 824 10.56 -6.67 34.56
C PHE A 824 11.55 -7.02 35.70
N GLY A 825 11.57 -6.27 36.81
CA GLY A 825 12.56 -6.48 37.87
C GLY A 825 12.40 -5.55 39.07
N SER A 826 13.37 -5.60 39.98
CA SER A 826 13.47 -4.76 41.19
C SER A 826 14.84 -4.09 41.26
N VAL A 827 14.89 -2.83 41.69
CA VAL A 827 16.10 -2.03 41.81
C VAL A 827 16.49 -1.91 43.29
N TYR A 828 17.73 -2.26 43.61
CA TYR A 828 18.29 -2.17 44.96
C TYR A 828 19.43 -1.16 45.00
N LYS A 829 19.49 -0.35 46.06
CA LYS A 829 20.69 0.37 46.44
C LYS A 829 21.75 -0.65 46.87
N GLY A 830 23.00 -0.45 46.49
CA GLY A 830 24.10 -1.27 46.96
C GLY A 830 25.43 -0.54 46.96
N ASN A 831 26.41 -1.11 47.64
CA ASN A 831 27.80 -0.63 47.63
C ASN A 831 28.72 -1.75 47.09
N ILE A 832 29.50 -1.45 46.05
CA ILE A 832 30.38 -2.41 45.37
C ILE A 832 31.85 -1.98 45.38
N VAL A 833 32.14 -0.67 45.52
CA VAL A 833 33.45 -0.09 45.13
C VAL A 833 34.18 0.62 46.27
N SER A 834 33.49 1.40 47.10
CA SER A 834 34.06 2.15 48.24
C SER A 834 32.94 2.64 49.16
N GLU A 835 33.21 2.86 50.46
CA GLU A 835 32.17 3.08 51.48
C GLU A 835 31.20 4.24 51.16
N ASP A 836 31.66 5.29 50.48
CA ASP A 836 30.84 6.45 50.07
C ASP A 836 30.14 6.30 48.70
N SER A 837 30.47 5.28 47.90
CA SER A 837 30.01 5.15 46.50
C SER A 837 28.89 4.11 46.33
N PHE A 838 27.64 4.58 46.42
CA PHE A 838 26.45 3.76 46.13
C PHE A 838 26.19 3.57 44.63
N VAL A 839 25.53 2.47 44.28
CA VAL A 839 25.09 2.11 42.92
C VAL A 839 23.65 1.58 42.92
N ALA A 840 22.96 1.70 41.79
CA ALA A 840 21.62 1.15 41.59
C ALA A 840 21.70 -0.20 40.86
N VAL A 841 21.28 -1.28 41.52
CA VAL A 841 21.34 -2.66 41.03
C VAL A 841 19.94 -3.12 40.60
N LYS A 842 19.65 -3.06 39.30
CA LYS A 842 18.40 -3.54 38.68
C LYS A 842 18.48 -5.05 38.46
N VAL A 843 17.85 -5.82 39.36
CA VAL A 843 17.76 -7.29 39.30
C VAL A 843 16.55 -7.70 38.47
N LEU A 844 16.76 -8.50 37.43
CA LEU A 844 15.70 -8.88 36.49
C LEU A 844 14.96 -10.12 37.01
N ASN A 845 13.63 -10.06 37.02
CA ASN A 845 12.78 -11.19 37.34
C ASN A 845 12.62 -12.08 36.10
N LEU A 846 13.56 -12.99 35.88
CA LEU A 846 13.62 -13.87 34.70
C LEU A 846 12.39 -14.79 34.53
N GLN A 847 11.58 -14.98 35.58
CA GLN A 847 10.31 -15.72 35.49
C GLN A 847 9.20 -14.91 34.78
N LYS A 848 9.33 -13.59 34.66
CA LYS A 848 8.40 -12.75 33.90
C LYS A 848 8.72 -12.78 32.40
N LYS A 849 7.74 -13.17 31.57
CA LYS A 849 7.81 -13.16 30.10
C LYS A 849 8.27 -11.78 29.61
N GLY A 850 9.42 -11.73 28.94
CA GLY A 850 10.02 -10.50 28.41
C GLY A 850 11.21 -9.95 29.20
N ALA A 851 11.40 -10.32 30.48
CA ALA A 851 12.50 -9.77 31.30
C ALA A 851 13.90 -10.06 30.73
N TYR A 852 14.11 -11.24 30.14
CA TYR A 852 15.35 -11.55 29.41
C TYR A 852 15.57 -10.62 28.20
N LYS A 853 14.50 -10.33 27.43
CA LYS A 853 14.60 -9.43 26.27
C LYS A 853 14.90 -8.00 26.74
N SER A 854 14.24 -7.56 27.82
CA SER A 854 14.45 -6.26 28.45
C SER A 854 15.93 -6.07 28.85
N PHE A 855 16.53 -7.05 29.53
CA PHE A 855 17.96 -7.08 29.86
C PHE A 855 18.86 -6.86 28.64
N ILE A 856 18.61 -7.58 27.53
CA ILE A 856 19.45 -7.50 26.32
C ILE A 856 19.27 -6.17 25.58
N VAL A 857 18.03 -5.65 25.51
CA VAL A 857 17.73 -4.34 24.90
C VAL A 857 18.40 -3.22 25.70
N GLU A 858 18.26 -3.23 27.03
CA GLU A 858 18.82 -2.22 27.92
C GLU A 858 20.36 -2.27 27.94
N CYS A 859 20.97 -3.47 27.91
CA CYS A 859 22.42 -3.63 27.68
C CYS A 859 22.85 -3.00 26.34
N ASN A 860 22.18 -3.36 25.24
CA ASN A 860 22.62 -2.97 23.90
C ASN A 860 22.46 -1.46 23.65
N ALA A 861 21.42 -0.84 24.19
CA ALA A 861 21.26 0.61 24.14
C ALA A 861 22.36 1.30 24.97
N LEU A 862 22.47 0.98 26.26
CA LEU A 862 23.32 1.75 27.18
C LEU A 862 24.81 1.44 27.06
N LYS A 863 25.23 0.36 26.37
CA LYS A 863 26.66 0.06 26.11
C LYS A 863 27.39 1.21 25.41
N ASN A 864 26.73 1.87 24.45
CA ASN A 864 27.35 2.88 23.59
C ASN A 864 26.85 4.32 23.85
N ILE A 865 25.75 4.51 24.59
CA ILE A 865 25.24 5.85 24.95
C ILE A 865 26.19 6.53 25.96
N ARG A 866 26.58 7.77 25.67
CA ARG A 866 27.42 8.61 26.55
C ARG A 866 26.95 10.06 26.52
N HIS A 867 25.84 10.34 27.17
CA HIS A 867 25.28 11.68 27.31
C HIS A 867 25.07 12.04 28.78
N ARG A 868 25.28 13.31 29.15
CA ARG A 868 25.24 13.78 30.55
C ARG A 868 23.85 13.69 31.21
N ASN A 869 22.79 13.56 30.41
CA ASN A 869 21.39 13.50 30.85
C ASN A 869 20.77 12.11 30.60
N VAL A 870 21.58 11.05 30.53
CA VAL A 870 21.12 9.66 30.39
C VAL A 870 21.84 8.79 31.40
N VAL A 871 21.10 7.94 32.13
CA VAL A 871 21.66 7.08 33.19
C VAL A 871 22.72 6.15 32.62
N LYS A 872 23.94 6.29 33.15
CA LYS A 872 25.12 5.52 32.74
C LYS A 872 25.12 4.12 33.34
N ILE A 873 25.29 3.11 32.48
CA ILE A 873 25.56 1.74 32.90
C ILE A 873 27.04 1.60 33.31
N LEU A 874 27.27 0.99 34.47
CA LEU A 874 28.60 0.72 35.02
C LEU A 874 29.07 -0.70 34.67
N THR A 875 28.17 -1.67 34.87
CA THR A 875 28.46 -3.09 34.69
C THR A 875 27.16 -3.91 34.64
N CYS A 876 27.26 -5.17 34.23
CA CYS A 876 26.19 -6.16 34.35
C CYS A 876 26.71 -7.44 35.02
N CYS A 877 25.79 -8.18 35.61
CA CYS A 877 26.01 -9.53 36.11
C CYS A 877 25.21 -10.51 35.26
N VAL A 878 25.89 -11.52 34.71
CA VAL A 878 25.29 -12.72 34.13
C VAL A 878 25.94 -13.90 34.85
N SER A 879 25.19 -14.56 35.73
CA SER A 879 25.73 -15.56 36.66
C SER A 879 24.62 -16.53 37.09
N THR A 880 24.93 -17.42 38.03
CA THR A 880 23.93 -18.18 38.78
C THR A 880 23.85 -17.73 40.23
N ASP A 881 22.67 -17.87 40.83
CA ASP A 881 22.42 -17.59 42.24
C ASP A 881 22.96 -18.70 43.16
N TYR A 882 22.81 -18.56 44.48
CA TYR A 882 23.24 -19.60 45.44
C TYR A 882 22.40 -20.90 45.39
N LYS A 883 21.35 -20.97 44.55
CA LYS A 883 20.53 -22.17 44.29
C LYS A 883 20.80 -22.78 42.90
N GLY A 884 21.70 -22.20 42.11
CA GLY A 884 22.03 -22.65 40.76
C GLY A 884 21.06 -22.19 39.66
N GLN A 885 20.17 -21.24 39.95
CA GLN A 885 19.26 -20.66 38.96
C GLN A 885 19.95 -19.50 38.23
N GLU A 886 19.54 -19.20 36.99
CA GLU A 886 20.04 -18.02 36.28
C GLU A 886 19.76 -16.73 37.07
N PHE A 887 20.76 -15.85 37.11
CA PHE A 887 20.67 -14.52 37.71
C PHE A 887 21.22 -13.49 36.72
N LYS A 888 20.43 -12.44 36.46
CA LYS A 888 20.84 -11.31 35.63
C LYS A 888 20.50 -9.99 36.32
N ALA A 889 21.47 -9.07 36.33
CA ALA A 889 21.29 -7.73 36.87
C ALA A 889 22.12 -6.70 36.10
N LEU A 890 21.64 -5.46 36.08
CA LEU A 890 22.33 -4.29 35.56
C LEU A 890 22.72 -3.39 36.74
N VAL A 891 23.85 -2.70 36.62
CA VAL A 891 24.35 -1.77 37.64
C VAL A 891 24.56 -0.40 37.01
N PHE A 892 23.98 0.61 37.63
CA PHE A 892 24.03 2.01 37.21
C PHE A 892 24.58 2.90 38.32
N ASP A 893 25.00 4.11 37.98
CA ASP A 893 25.23 5.17 38.97
C ASP A 893 23.94 5.42 39.79
N TYR A 894 24.07 5.68 41.10
CA TYR A 894 22.91 5.87 41.99
C TYR A 894 22.52 7.34 42.12
N MET A 895 21.33 7.66 41.62
CA MET A 895 20.75 9.00 41.68
C MET A 895 20.13 9.25 43.07
N LYS A 896 20.78 10.08 43.90
CA LYS A 896 20.40 10.26 45.32
C LYS A 896 19.04 10.95 45.49
N ASN A 897 18.73 11.92 44.63
CA ASN A 897 17.47 12.67 44.66
C ASN A 897 16.29 11.92 43.99
N GLY A 898 16.44 10.62 43.68
CA GLY A 898 15.33 9.75 43.31
C GLY A 898 14.77 10.03 41.91
N SER A 899 13.45 9.86 41.74
CA SER A 899 12.74 10.11 40.48
C SER A 899 11.85 11.35 40.53
N LEU A 900 11.65 12.00 39.39
CA LEU A 900 10.81 13.20 39.25
C LEU A 900 9.37 12.95 39.73
N GLU A 901 8.86 11.72 39.60
CA GLU A 901 7.56 11.31 40.17
C GLU A 901 7.46 11.56 41.68
N GLN A 902 8.53 11.31 42.44
CA GLN A 902 8.54 11.46 43.91
C GLN A 902 8.45 12.94 44.31
N TRP A 903 9.05 13.83 43.53
CA TRP A 903 9.00 15.28 43.76
C TRP A 903 7.67 15.91 43.32
N LEU A 904 7.04 15.37 42.27
CA LEU A 904 5.69 15.77 41.88
C LEU A 904 4.63 15.23 42.86
N TYR A 905 4.81 14.04 43.42
CA TYR A 905 3.83 13.31 44.25
C TYR A 905 4.40 12.79 45.58
N PRO A 906 4.84 13.68 46.51
CA PRO A 906 5.52 13.26 47.74
C PRO A 906 4.64 12.46 48.73
N GLY A 907 3.31 12.48 48.58
CA GLY A 907 2.38 11.79 49.48
C GLY A 907 2.36 10.26 49.42
N PHE A 908 3.27 9.62 48.68
CA PHE A 908 3.27 8.16 48.45
C PHE A 908 4.38 7.37 49.14
N LEU A 909 5.41 8.03 49.71
CA LEU A 909 6.52 7.38 50.42
C LEU A 909 6.99 8.23 51.62
N ASN A 910 7.32 7.59 52.74
CA ASN A 910 7.91 8.25 53.90
C ASN A 910 9.39 8.60 53.63
N VAL A 911 9.67 9.78 53.06
CA VAL A 911 11.02 10.25 52.71
C VAL A 911 11.25 11.68 53.20
N GLU A 912 12.46 11.95 53.72
CA GLU A 912 12.86 13.21 54.36
C GLU A 912 13.22 14.33 53.36
N HIS A 913 12.32 14.67 52.43
CA HIS A 913 12.57 15.67 51.37
C HIS A 913 11.55 16.83 51.42
N PRO A 914 11.72 17.81 52.35
CA PRO A 914 10.77 18.89 52.61
C PRO A 914 10.95 20.10 51.66
N THR A 915 11.10 19.87 50.36
CA THR A 915 11.34 20.95 49.36
C THR A 915 10.55 20.72 48.08
N THR A 916 9.78 21.72 47.64
CA THR A 916 8.99 21.67 46.40
C THR A 916 9.82 22.14 45.20
N LEU A 917 9.65 21.49 44.04
CA LEU A 917 10.30 21.95 42.80
C LEU A 917 9.68 23.26 42.30
N THR A 918 10.41 24.36 42.47
CA THR A 918 10.10 25.68 41.88
C THR A 918 10.08 25.62 40.34
N LEU A 919 9.48 26.61 39.69
CA LEU A 919 9.37 26.67 38.22
C LEU A 919 10.73 26.64 37.49
N GLY A 920 11.76 27.27 38.05
CA GLY A 920 13.12 27.25 37.48
C GLY A 920 13.77 25.86 37.49
N HIS A 921 13.61 25.10 38.57
CA HIS A 921 14.04 23.70 38.65
C HIS A 921 13.29 22.83 37.63
N ARG A 922 11.95 22.95 37.55
CA ARG A 922 11.15 22.19 36.58
C ARG A 922 11.52 22.50 35.12
N LEU A 923 11.82 23.77 34.80
CA LEU A 923 12.30 24.19 33.49
C LEU A 923 13.67 23.56 33.14
N ASN A 924 14.61 23.53 34.07
CA ASN A 924 15.91 22.88 33.85
C ASN A 924 15.77 21.36 33.61
N ILE A 925 14.96 20.68 34.43
CA ILE A 925 14.68 19.24 34.31
C ILE A 925 14.09 18.90 32.92
N ILE A 926 13.15 19.71 32.41
CA ILE A 926 12.58 19.54 31.07
C ILE A 926 13.62 19.76 29.97
N ILE A 927 14.54 20.72 30.14
CA ILE A 927 15.64 20.99 29.19
C ILE A 927 16.64 19.84 29.15
N ASP A 928 16.97 19.26 30.30
CA ASP A 928 17.83 18.09 30.41
C ASP A 928 17.22 16.85 29.72
N VAL A 929 15.92 16.60 29.91
CA VAL A 929 15.19 15.53 29.20
C VAL A 929 15.12 15.79 27.70
N ALA A 930 14.92 17.05 27.27
CA ALA A 930 14.95 17.40 25.85
C ALA A 930 16.34 17.18 25.22
N SER A 931 17.41 17.57 25.94
CA SER A 931 18.80 17.32 25.55
C SER A 931 19.09 15.82 25.43
N ALA A 932 18.57 15.00 26.34
CA ALA A 932 18.68 13.54 26.26
C ALA A 932 17.98 12.97 25.02
N LEU A 933 16.74 13.39 24.74
CA LEU A 933 16.01 12.95 23.54
C LEU A 933 16.71 13.39 22.25
N GLN A 934 17.22 14.62 22.17
CA GLN A 934 17.95 15.10 20.98
C GLN A 934 19.14 14.19 20.69
N TYR A 935 19.94 13.90 21.71
CA TYR A 935 21.09 13.00 21.59
C TYR A 935 20.69 11.61 21.09
N LEU A 936 19.66 11.00 21.71
CA LEU A 936 19.15 9.67 21.36
C LEU A 936 18.56 9.59 19.93
N HIS A 937 17.92 10.67 19.48
CA HIS A 937 17.25 10.74 18.18
C HIS A 937 18.16 11.16 17.01
N GLN A 938 19.26 11.88 17.26
CA GLN A 938 20.06 12.51 16.20
C GLN A 938 21.58 12.39 16.33
N GLU A 939 22.13 12.18 17.53
CA GLU A 939 23.59 12.26 17.78
C GLU A 939 24.22 10.88 18.08
N CYS A 940 23.41 9.88 18.43
CA CYS A 940 23.83 8.47 18.52
C CYS A 940 24.17 7.86 17.14
N GLU A 941 25.23 7.02 17.08
CA GLU A 941 25.58 6.21 15.90
C GLU A 941 24.46 5.26 15.43
N GLN A 942 23.57 4.87 16.35
CA GLN A 942 22.34 4.13 16.09
C GLN A 942 21.18 4.90 16.73
N LEU A 943 20.13 5.18 15.96
CA LEU A 943 18.94 5.88 16.45
C LEU A 943 18.29 5.06 17.58
N VAL A 944 18.10 5.68 18.75
CA VAL A 944 17.49 5.08 19.93
C VAL A 944 16.13 5.74 20.17
N ILE A 945 15.06 4.93 20.23
CA ILE A 945 13.71 5.39 20.54
C ILE A 945 13.33 4.86 21.93
N HIS A 946 13.03 5.74 22.87
CA HIS A 946 12.93 5.43 24.30
C HIS A 946 11.72 4.55 24.63
N SER A 947 10.57 4.87 24.05
CA SER A 947 9.31 4.10 24.12
C SER A 947 8.58 4.07 25.48
N ASP A 948 9.19 4.55 26.57
CA ASP A 948 8.54 4.65 27.90
C ASP A 948 9.01 5.89 28.69
N LEU A 949 8.85 7.09 28.13
CA LEU A 949 9.22 8.34 28.82
C LEU A 949 8.08 8.83 29.74
N LYS A 950 8.38 9.04 31.02
CA LYS A 950 7.44 9.42 32.11
C LYS A 950 8.21 9.88 33.36
N PRO A 951 7.60 10.55 34.36
CA PRO A 951 8.31 11.05 35.55
C PRO A 951 9.05 9.98 36.37
N SER A 952 8.55 8.74 36.42
CA SER A 952 9.22 7.63 37.14
C SER A 952 10.57 7.25 36.52
N ASN A 953 10.72 7.48 35.21
CA ASN A 953 11.90 7.12 34.42
C ASN A 953 12.86 8.32 34.22
N VAL A 954 12.55 9.49 34.80
CA VAL A 954 13.45 10.64 34.89
C VAL A 954 14.00 10.70 36.31
N LEU A 955 15.30 10.47 36.47
CA LEU A 955 15.99 10.48 37.76
C LEU A 955 16.78 11.77 37.96
N LEU A 956 16.97 12.18 39.23
CA LEU A 956 17.69 13.40 39.59
C LEU A 956 18.97 13.07 40.37
N ASP A 957 20.11 13.57 39.88
CA ASP A 957 21.40 13.43 40.58
C ASP A 957 21.56 14.46 41.71
N ASP A 958 22.73 14.45 42.34
CA ASP A 958 23.09 15.32 43.47
C ASP A 958 22.93 16.82 43.16
N ASP A 959 23.16 17.24 41.90
CA ASP A 959 23.10 18.62 41.42
C ASP A 959 21.70 18.99 40.86
N MET A 960 20.71 18.11 41.05
CA MET A 960 19.35 18.20 40.50
C MET A 960 19.28 18.20 38.96
N VAL A 961 20.32 17.71 38.28
CA VAL A 961 20.35 17.51 36.83
C VAL A 961 19.54 16.26 36.50
N ALA A 962 18.75 16.31 35.41
CA ALA A 962 17.87 15.20 35.06
C ALA A 962 18.53 14.16 34.14
N HIS A 963 18.25 12.89 34.42
CA HIS A 963 18.76 11.71 33.69
C HIS A 963 17.64 10.79 33.25
N VAL A 964 17.54 10.52 31.94
CA VAL A 964 16.57 9.57 31.37
C VAL A 964 17.03 8.12 31.63
N SER A 965 16.09 7.24 31.99
CA SER A 965 16.35 5.88 32.49
C SER A 965 15.28 4.84 32.08
N ASP A 966 15.55 3.57 32.39
CA ASP A 966 14.76 2.38 32.00
C ASP A 966 14.52 2.23 30.48
N PHE A 967 15.63 1.96 29.78
CA PHE A 967 15.63 1.61 28.35
C PHE A 967 15.07 0.19 28.07
N GLY A 968 14.41 -0.43 29.05
CA GLY A 968 14.00 -1.84 29.06
C GLY A 968 13.00 -2.26 27.98
N ILE A 969 12.38 -1.32 27.26
CA ILE A 969 11.55 -1.59 26.06
C ILE A 969 11.95 -0.75 24.83
N SER A 970 13.11 -0.10 24.86
CA SER A 970 13.58 0.79 23.79
C SER A 970 13.83 0.08 22.44
N ARG A 971 13.90 0.86 21.36
CA ARG A 971 14.16 0.37 19.99
C ARG A 971 15.42 0.99 19.41
N LEU A 972 16.35 0.15 18.96
CA LEU A 972 17.54 0.55 18.19
C LEU A 972 17.25 0.45 16.69
N VAL A 973 17.69 1.45 15.93
CA VAL A 973 17.52 1.56 14.47
C VAL A 973 18.86 1.92 13.82
N SER A 974 19.34 1.07 12.91
CA SER A 974 20.60 1.29 12.19
C SER A 974 20.44 2.35 11.09
N ALA A 975 21.42 3.25 10.97
CA ALA A 975 21.45 4.29 9.93
C ALA A 975 22.05 3.83 8.59
N ILE A 976 22.57 2.59 8.50
CA ILE A 976 23.31 2.09 7.32
C ILE A 976 22.48 1.06 6.55
N GLY A 977 22.18 1.36 5.28
CA GLY A 977 21.65 0.40 4.31
C GLY A 977 20.12 0.35 4.20
N GLY A 978 19.61 0.44 2.97
CA GLY A 978 18.18 0.57 2.66
C GLY A 978 17.35 -0.72 2.76
N THR A 979 17.28 -1.37 3.92
CA THR A 979 16.25 -2.36 4.24
C THR A 979 15.84 -2.28 5.71
N SER A 980 14.66 -1.70 5.99
CA SER A 980 14.05 -1.80 7.32
C SER A 980 13.65 -3.24 7.59
N HIS A 981 14.42 -3.95 8.42
CA HIS A 981 14.01 -5.24 8.97
C HIS A 981 12.74 -5.04 9.81
N LYS A 982 11.59 -5.41 9.23
CA LYS A 982 10.28 -5.45 9.90
C LYS A 982 10.24 -6.55 10.97
N ASN A 983 10.94 -6.31 12.08
CA ASN A 983 10.89 -7.14 13.26
C ASN A 983 9.50 -6.99 13.91
N THR A 984 8.59 -7.90 13.57
CA THR A 984 7.21 -7.95 14.07
C THR A 984 7.18 -8.20 15.58
N SER A 985 7.25 -7.11 16.35
CA SER A 985 7.11 -7.14 17.80
C SER A 985 5.62 -7.26 18.18
N THR A 986 5.25 -8.43 18.69
CA THR A 986 3.99 -8.78 19.38
C THR A 986 3.13 -7.63 19.89
N ILE A 987 1.81 -7.74 19.69
CA ILE A 987 0.79 -6.85 20.27
C ILE A 987 0.78 -6.99 21.80
N ALA A 988 1.54 -6.12 22.45
CA ALA A 988 1.40 -5.70 23.84
C ALA A 988 1.47 -4.16 23.82
N LEU A 989 0.79 -3.48 24.76
CA LEU A 989 0.90 -2.02 24.84
C LEU A 989 2.38 -1.62 25.01
N LYS A 990 2.83 -0.66 24.20
CA LYS A 990 4.21 -0.16 24.18
C LYS A 990 4.22 1.19 24.88
N GLY A 991 4.94 1.26 26.00
CA GLY A 991 4.93 2.40 26.92
C GLY A 991 3.84 2.32 27.99
N THR A 992 3.83 3.31 28.87
CA THR A 992 2.92 3.41 30.02
C THR A 992 1.61 4.14 29.66
N VAL A 993 0.48 3.62 30.16
CA VAL A 993 -0.86 4.24 30.02
C VAL A 993 -0.83 5.71 30.43
N GLY A 994 -1.44 6.57 29.62
CA GLY A 994 -1.40 8.04 29.77
C GLY A 994 -0.25 8.72 29.01
N TYR A 995 0.89 8.04 28.82
CA TYR A 995 2.08 8.58 28.13
C TYR A 995 2.30 7.96 26.74
N THR A 996 1.79 6.75 26.52
CA THR A 996 1.75 6.09 25.20
C THR A 996 0.89 6.90 24.22
N PRO A 997 1.38 7.21 23.00
CA PRO A 997 0.62 7.92 21.99
C PRO A 997 -0.53 7.05 21.41
N PRO A 998 -1.65 7.67 20.97
CA PRO A 998 -2.85 6.95 20.57
C PRO A 998 -2.61 5.97 19.40
N GLU A 999 -1.74 6.32 18.45
CA GLU A 999 -1.47 5.48 17.28
C GLU A 999 -0.77 4.15 17.62
N TYR A 1000 -0.15 4.02 18.80
CA TYR A 1000 0.41 2.75 19.27
C TYR A 1000 -0.68 1.79 19.76
N GLY A 1001 -1.79 2.33 20.29
CA GLY A 1001 -3.02 1.55 20.54
C GLY A 1001 -3.66 1.05 19.24
N MET A 1002 -3.51 1.82 18.15
CA MET A 1002 -3.94 1.47 16.79
C MET A 1002 -2.94 0.56 16.04
N GLY A 1003 -1.91 0.04 16.72
CA GLY A 1003 -0.98 -0.96 16.17
C GLY A 1003 0.23 -0.39 15.41
N SER A 1004 0.46 0.92 15.44
CA SER A 1004 1.60 1.55 14.75
C SER A 1004 2.97 1.06 15.24
N GLU A 1005 3.99 1.20 14.38
CA GLU A 1005 5.37 0.95 14.77
C GLU A 1005 5.93 2.08 15.66
N VAL A 1006 6.85 1.70 16.55
CA VAL A 1006 7.52 2.64 17.46
C VAL A 1006 8.44 3.57 16.67
N SER A 1007 8.37 4.86 16.97
CA SER A 1007 8.85 6.00 16.19
C SER A 1007 9.28 7.16 17.10
N THR A 1008 10.16 8.05 16.65
CA THR A 1008 10.57 9.24 17.39
C THR A 1008 9.40 10.18 17.71
N CYS A 1009 8.39 10.25 16.84
CA CYS A 1009 7.15 10.99 17.08
C CYS A 1009 6.37 10.50 18.32
N GLY A 1010 6.54 9.25 18.76
CA GLY A 1010 5.92 8.75 19.98
C GLY A 1010 6.65 9.20 21.25
N ASP A 1011 7.98 9.19 21.24
CA ASP A 1011 8.77 9.82 22.31
C ASP A 1011 8.43 11.31 22.45
N MET A 1012 8.18 12.02 21.34
CA MET A 1012 7.72 13.42 21.37
C MET A 1012 6.35 13.58 22.04
N TYR A 1013 5.41 12.66 21.81
CA TYR A 1013 4.11 12.67 22.51
C TYR A 1013 4.28 12.44 24.00
N SER A 1014 5.06 11.44 24.40
CA SER A 1014 5.36 11.15 25.81
C SER A 1014 6.08 12.33 26.49
N PHE A 1015 6.97 13.03 25.77
CA PHE A 1015 7.58 14.28 26.22
C PHE A 1015 6.56 15.41 26.40
N GLY A 1016 5.61 15.55 25.47
CA GLY A 1016 4.52 16.52 25.57
C GLY A 1016 3.67 16.32 26.83
N ILE A 1017 3.23 15.08 27.07
CA ILE A 1017 2.48 14.70 28.28
C ILE A 1017 3.31 14.94 29.55
N LEU A 1018 4.57 14.53 29.57
CA LEU A 1018 5.51 14.77 30.68
C LEU A 1018 5.63 16.26 31.02
N LEU A 1019 5.75 17.13 30.00
CA LEU A 1019 5.81 18.58 30.19
C LEU A 1019 4.49 19.14 30.76
N LEU A 1020 3.34 18.69 30.27
CA LEU A 1020 2.04 19.11 30.82
C LEU A 1020 1.84 18.67 32.27
N GLU A 1021 2.26 17.46 32.63
CA GLU A 1021 2.21 16.97 34.02
C GLU A 1021 3.16 17.76 34.94
N VAL A 1022 4.39 18.04 34.47
CA VAL A 1022 5.39 18.83 35.22
C VAL A 1022 4.91 20.26 35.49
N LEU A 1023 4.09 20.86 34.61
CA LEU A 1023 3.51 22.19 34.82
C LEU A 1023 2.24 22.18 35.69
N THR A 1024 1.33 21.23 35.47
CA THR A 1024 0.02 21.17 36.16
C THR A 1024 0.07 20.45 37.51
N GLY A 1025 1.07 19.59 37.73
CA GLY A 1025 1.11 18.67 38.87
C GLY A 1025 0.07 17.55 38.79
N ARG A 1026 -0.59 17.34 37.64
CA ARG A 1026 -1.65 16.35 37.45
C ARG A 1026 -1.20 15.18 36.58
N ARG A 1027 -1.47 13.96 37.03
CA ARG A 1027 -1.15 12.73 36.30
C ARG A 1027 -2.01 12.65 35.05
N PRO A 1028 -1.52 12.09 33.92
CA PRO A 1028 -2.37 11.79 32.76
C PRO A 1028 -3.43 10.71 33.03
N THR A 1029 -3.43 10.10 34.22
CA THR A 1029 -4.41 9.13 34.73
C THR A 1029 -5.05 9.62 36.05
N ASP A 1030 -5.20 10.93 36.22
CA ASP A 1030 -5.94 11.55 37.34
C ASP A 1030 -7.43 11.15 37.25
N GLU A 1031 -8.02 10.69 38.37
CA GLU A 1031 -9.40 10.21 38.44
C GLU A 1031 -10.44 11.33 38.17
N THR A 1032 -10.02 12.60 38.17
CA THR A 1032 -10.89 13.75 37.83
C THR A 1032 -11.16 13.93 36.33
N PHE A 1033 -10.55 13.11 35.45
CA PHE A 1033 -10.82 13.13 34.00
C PHE A 1033 -12.00 12.22 33.60
N GLU A 1034 -13.21 12.74 33.66
CA GLU A 1034 -14.41 12.08 33.13
C GLU A 1034 -14.64 12.36 31.62
N ASN A 1035 -15.46 11.52 30.96
CA ASN A 1035 -16.01 11.73 29.61
C ASN A 1035 -14.95 12.02 28.51
N ASP A 1036 -14.06 11.05 28.27
CA ASP A 1036 -13.00 11.08 27.25
C ASP A 1036 -12.01 12.27 27.33
N GLN A 1037 -12.00 13.00 28.46
CA GLN A 1037 -10.94 13.96 28.74
C GLN A 1037 -9.62 13.26 29.11
N ASN A 1038 -8.54 13.97 28.84
CA ASN A 1038 -7.17 13.59 29.15
C ASN A 1038 -6.35 14.86 29.43
N LEU A 1039 -5.11 14.72 29.88
CA LEU A 1039 -4.27 15.86 30.27
C LEU A 1039 -3.99 16.86 29.13
N HIS A 1040 -3.92 16.42 27.86
CA HIS A 1040 -3.82 17.33 26.72
C HIS A 1040 -5.11 18.17 26.58
N ASN A 1041 -6.26 17.51 26.55
CA ASN A 1041 -7.56 18.17 26.39
C ASN A 1041 -7.87 19.14 27.56
N PHE A 1042 -7.56 18.75 28.80
CA PHE A 1042 -7.70 19.60 29.99
C PHE A 1042 -6.88 20.89 29.90
N VAL A 1043 -5.63 20.79 29.45
CA VAL A 1043 -4.77 21.96 29.21
C VAL A 1043 -5.26 22.78 28.02
N ALA A 1044 -5.65 22.14 26.92
CA ALA A 1044 -6.07 22.80 25.68
C ALA A 1044 -7.29 23.71 25.89
N ILE A 1045 -8.26 23.27 26.70
CA ILE A 1045 -9.45 24.06 27.08
C ILE A 1045 -9.08 25.32 27.90
N SER A 1046 -7.95 25.29 28.61
CA SER A 1046 -7.49 26.37 29.50
C SER A 1046 -6.47 27.31 28.84
N PHE A 1047 -5.98 26.97 27.64
CA PHE A 1047 -4.93 27.69 26.93
C PHE A 1047 -5.50 28.75 25.97
N PRO A 1048 -4.93 29.98 25.90
CA PRO A 1048 -3.78 30.48 26.65
C PRO A 1048 -4.15 31.25 27.93
N ASP A 1049 -5.41 31.60 28.13
CA ASP A 1049 -5.78 32.69 29.06
C ASP A 1049 -5.94 32.25 30.53
N ASN A 1050 -6.39 31.02 30.77
CA ASN A 1050 -6.73 30.51 32.12
C ASN A 1050 -5.61 29.68 32.76
N LEU A 1051 -4.40 29.67 32.19
CA LEU A 1051 -3.30 28.77 32.57
C LEU A 1051 -2.87 28.83 34.04
N ILE A 1052 -3.10 29.95 34.74
CA ILE A 1052 -2.79 30.08 36.17
C ILE A 1052 -3.69 29.18 37.04
N GLN A 1053 -4.94 28.94 36.61
CA GLN A 1053 -5.91 28.10 37.34
C GLN A 1053 -5.60 26.59 37.26
N ILE A 1054 -4.82 26.18 36.27
CA ILE A 1054 -4.42 24.77 36.05
C ILE A 1054 -2.94 24.50 36.33
N LEU A 1055 -2.16 25.53 36.66
CA LEU A 1055 -0.78 25.39 37.10
C LEU A 1055 -0.74 24.70 38.47
N ASP A 1056 0.31 23.90 38.73
CA ASP A 1056 0.54 23.31 40.05
C ASP A 1056 0.58 24.42 41.11
N PRO A 1057 -0.30 24.43 42.15
CA PRO A 1057 -0.34 25.50 43.15
C PRO A 1057 1.01 25.74 43.86
N ARG A 1058 1.86 24.70 43.95
CA ARG A 1058 3.21 24.77 44.54
C ARG A 1058 4.19 25.63 43.70
N LEU A 1059 3.80 26.02 42.50
CA LEU A 1059 4.54 26.95 41.63
C LEU A 1059 4.09 28.42 41.80
N VAL A 1060 2.97 28.67 42.48
CA VAL A 1060 2.41 30.02 42.67
C VAL A 1060 2.87 30.63 44.01
N TYR A 1061 2.90 29.82 45.07
CA TYR A 1061 3.33 30.24 46.43
C TYR A 1061 4.84 30.01 46.67
N GLY A 1062 5.66 30.23 45.63
CA GLY A 1062 7.03 29.73 45.53
C GLY A 1062 8.15 30.70 45.93
N ASP A 1063 7.89 31.67 46.80
CA ASP A 1063 8.93 32.51 47.43
C ASP A 1063 8.48 32.91 48.86
N GLY A 1064 9.43 33.28 49.73
CA GLY A 1064 9.28 33.18 51.20
C GLY A 1064 8.33 34.16 51.92
N GLU A 1065 7.75 33.66 53.03
CA GLU A 1065 7.10 34.37 54.16
C GLU A 1065 6.44 35.74 53.89
N VAL A 1066 5.18 35.74 53.45
CA VAL A 1066 4.24 36.86 53.66
C VAL A 1066 2.86 36.33 54.05
N ASP A 1067 2.45 36.51 55.31
CA ASP A 1067 1.04 36.46 55.71
C ASP A 1067 0.29 37.68 55.11
N ILE A 1068 -0.88 37.46 54.51
CA ILE A 1068 -2.01 38.42 54.51
C ILE A 1068 -3.29 37.80 53.96
N GLU A 1069 -4.42 38.22 54.53
CA GLU A 1069 -5.78 37.87 54.11
C GLU A 1069 -6.24 38.76 52.94
N ASP A 1070 -6.00 38.39 51.66
CA ASP A 1070 -6.99 38.63 50.59
C ASP A 1070 -6.71 37.87 49.28
N GLY A 1071 -7.79 37.53 48.55
CA GLY A 1071 -7.79 36.51 47.49
C GLY A 1071 -7.42 36.96 46.06
N ASN A 1072 -6.41 37.82 45.85
CA ASN A 1072 -6.03 38.32 44.52
C ASN A 1072 -4.57 38.02 44.12
N SER A 1073 -4.37 37.08 43.20
CA SER A 1073 -3.04 36.60 42.73
C SER A 1073 -2.50 37.33 41.49
N GLU A 1074 -2.44 38.68 41.51
CA GLU A 1074 -2.05 39.49 40.34
C GLU A 1074 -0.53 39.67 40.11
N ASN A 1075 0.34 39.31 41.06
CA ASN A 1075 1.78 39.64 41.03
C ASN A 1075 2.71 38.56 40.43
N LEU A 1076 2.31 37.87 39.36
CA LEU A 1076 3.24 37.01 38.60
C LEU A 1076 3.95 37.83 37.50
N ALA A 1077 5.27 37.92 37.55
CA ALA A 1077 6.06 38.73 36.63
C ALA A 1077 5.80 38.39 35.14
N LEU A 1078 5.68 39.41 34.29
CA LEU A 1078 5.20 39.27 32.90
C LEU A 1078 6.04 38.27 32.08
N ASN A 1079 7.37 38.32 32.23
CA ASN A 1079 8.31 37.38 31.59
C ASN A 1079 8.07 35.91 32.00
N VAL A 1080 7.59 35.67 33.22
CA VAL A 1080 7.23 34.32 33.72
C VAL A 1080 5.89 33.87 33.11
N LYS A 1081 4.91 34.77 32.99
CA LYS A 1081 3.64 34.47 32.30
C LYS A 1081 3.86 34.13 30.83
N GLU A 1082 4.71 34.87 30.11
CA GLU A 1082 5.11 34.55 28.74
C GLU A 1082 5.88 33.22 28.64
N SER A 1083 6.76 32.94 29.60
CA SER A 1083 7.48 31.66 29.68
C SER A 1083 6.52 30.48 29.86
N LEU A 1084 5.51 30.60 30.74
CA LEU A 1084 4.49 29.58 30.95
C LEU A 1084 3.62 29.34 29.70
N VAL A 1085 3.15 30.41 29.03
CA VAL A 1085 2.40 30.29 27.76
C VAL A 1085 3.24 29.57 26.70
N SER A 1086 4.54 29.82 26.66
CA SER A 1086 5.46 29.14 25.72
C SER A 1086 5.66 27.66 26.08
N LEU A 1087 5.82 27.33 27.37
CA LEU A 1087 5.99 25.94 27.84
C LEU A 1087 4.71 25.09 27.63
N PHE A 1088 3.54 25.62 27.96
CA PHE A 1088 2.27 24.94 27.70
C PHE A 1088 2.03 24.73 26.20
N ARG A 1089 2.42 25.70 25.35
CA ARG A 1089 2.36 25.55 23.88
C ARG A 1089 3.24 24.42 23.37
N ILE A 1090 4.47 24.28 23.90
CA ILE A 1090 5.36 23.15 23.55
C ILE A 1090 4.71 21.83 23.97
N GLY A 1091 4.21 21.74 25.22
CA GLY A 1091 3.56 20.54 25.74
C GLY A 1091 2.37 20.08 24.89
N LEU A 1092 1.47 21.00 24.54
CA LEU A 1092 0.35 20.74 23.63
C LEU A 1092 0.83 20.34 22.23
N THR A 1093 1.72 21.10 21.61
CA THR A 1093 2.19 20.82 20.23
C THR A 1093 2.89 19.47 20.16
N CYS A 1094 3.69 19.09 21.16
CA CYS A 1094 4.34 17.78 21.23
C CYS A 1094 3.35 16.62 21.43
N SER A 1095 2.24 16.85 22.13
CA SER A 1095 1.22 15.83 22.45
C SER A 1095 -0.01 15.85 21.52
N MET A 1096 0.07 16.48 20.34
CA MET A 1096 -0.96 16.38 19.30
C MET A 1096 -1.24 14.91 18.92
N GLU A 1097 -2.50 14.55 18.69
CA GLU A 1097 -2.87 13.17 18.28
C GLU A 1097 -2.19 12.76 16.96
N SER A 1098 -2.15 13.67 15.97
CA SER A 1098 -1.51 13.46 14.67
C SER A 1098 0.03 13.50 14.78
N PRO A 1099 0.76 12.40 14.47
CA PRO A 1099 2.22 12.36 14.55
C PRO A 1099 2.96 13.33 13.61
N LYS A 1100 2.25 13.91 12.64
CA LYS A 1100 2.78 14.90 11.67
C LYS A 1100 2.73 16.34 12.18
N GLU A 1101 1.89 16.62 13.17
CA GLU A 1101 1.74 17.94 13.78
C GLU A 1101 2.61 18.11 15.03
N ARG A 1102 3.23 17.02 15.52
CA ARG A 1102 4.11 17.04 16.68
C ARG A 1102 5.40 17.80 16.38
N MET A 1103 5.73 18.76 17.23
CA MET A 1103 7.01 19.49 17.16
C MET A 1103 8.19 18.50 17.32
N ASN A 1104 9.22 18.62 16.47
CA ASN A 1104 10.41 17.76 16.57
C ASN A 1104 11.36 18.26 17.66
N ILE A 1105 12.27 17.37 18.10
CA ILE A 1105 13.13 17.63 19.26
C ILE A 1105 14.13 18.80 19.08
N VAL A 1106 14.50 19.15 17.85
CA VAL A 1106 15.41 20.29 17.58
C VAL A 1106 14.68 21.61 17.75
N ASP A 1107 13.46 21.71 17.22
CA ASP A 1107 12.60 22.87 17.44
C ASP A 1107 12.28 23.00 18.94
N VAL A 1108 11.90 21.93 19.62
CA VAL A 1108 11.67 21.91 21.09
C VAL A 1108 12.88 22.43 21.85
N THR A 1109 14.08 21.91 21.58
CA THR A 1109 15.29 22.28 22.32
C THR A 1109 15.72 23.72 22.01
N ARG A 1110 15.45 24.23 20.80
CA ARG A 1110 15.62 25.66 20.47
C ARG A 1110 14.65 26.54 21.25
N GLU A 1111 13.35 26.25 21.22
CA GLU A 1111 12.35 27.07 21.92
C GLU A 1111 12.56 27.04 23.44
N LEU A 1112 12.87 25.89 24.03
CA LEU A 1112 13.24 25.79 25.45
C LEU A 1112 14.51 26.59 25.78
N SER A 1113 15.50 26.63 24.88
CA SER A 1113 16.71 27.46 25.04
C SER A 1113 16.43 28.96 24.95
N ILE A 1114 15.37 29.38 24.24
CA ILE A 1114 14.88 30.76 24.23
C ILE A 1114 14.16 31.06 25.55
N ILE A 1115 13.23 30.19 25.97
CA ILE A 1115 12.49 30.31 27.24
C ILE A 1115 13.46 30.40 28.43
N LYS A 1116 14.51 29.55 28.48
CA LYS A 1116 15.55 29.62 29.52
C LYS A 1116 16.22 30.99 29.59
N LYS A 1117 16.55 31.60 28.44
CA LYS A 1117 17.14 32.95 28.41
C LYS A 1117 16.17 34.01 28.93
N THR A 1118 14.92 34.01 28.47
CA THR A 1118 13.89 34.97 28.93
C THR A 1118 13.60 34.82 30.42
N PHE A 1119 13.47 33.59 30.92
CA PHE A 1119 13.16 33.29 32.31
C PHE A 1119 14.28 33.74 33.27
N PHE A 1120 15.54 33.40 32.99
CA PHE A 1120 16.66 33.74 33.88
C PHE A 1120 17.16 35.19 33.72
N THR A 1121 17.05 35.82 32.55
CA THR A 1121 17.31 37.27 32.43
C THR A 1121 16.22 38.13 33.07
N GLY A 1122 14.97 37.65 33.07
CA GLY A 1122 13.82 38.35 33.64
C GLY A 1122 13.65 38.23 35.16
N SER A 1123 14.39 37.35 35.83
CA SER A 1123 14.24 37.04 37.28
C SER A 1123 15.38 37.57 38.16
N GLY A 1124 16.41 38.21 37.60
CA GLY A 1124 17.52 38.81 38.36
C GLY A 1124 18.51 37.80 38.96
N ILE A 1125 18.32 36.49 38.73
CA ILE A 1125 19.19 35.44 39.25
C ILE A 1125 20.46 35.34 38.38
N HIS A 1126 21.52 36.03 38.80
CA HIS A 1126 22.84 35.89 38.17
C HIS A 1126 23.44 34.50 38.45
N THR A 1127 23.51 33.67 37.42
CA THR A 1127 24.31 32.43 37.44
C THR A 1127 25.80 32.77 37.41
N HIS A 1128 26.50 32.56 38.53
CA HIS A 1128 27.95 32.40 38.49
C HIS A 1128 28.31 31.01 37.92
N ASN A 1129 29.50 30.93 37.31
CA ASN A 1129 29.98 29.78 36.52
C ASN A 1129 30.03 28.45 37.29
#